data_AF-A0A0Q9S3T6-F1
#
_entry.id   AF-A0A0Q9S3T6-F1
#
_cell.length_a   1.000
_cell.length_b   1.000
_cell.length_c   1.000
_cell.angle_alpha   90.00
_cell.angle_beta   90.00
_cell.angle_gamma   90.00
#
_symmetry.space_group_name_H-M   'P 1'
#
loop_
_entity.id
_entity.type
_entity.pdbx_description
1 polymer ?
#
loop_
_entity_poly.entity_id
_entity_poly.type
_entity_poly.pdbx_seq_one_letter_code
_entity_poly.pdbx_strand_id
1 'polypeptide(L)'
;MLHMSTPQQPKVLLFSHICSPDHITGAEKMLLFMTLELGRHYACTLVVPREGLLAVEARNHGINTVVQSFPLLFEMYHPSAALPHLFQELLVHSELPGLIDLLLIHEPEMVITNTCINILPAVAAKRLGIPVTWVIAETILMNEFTTFSVELMDQYADWIVGISDTTMQPLQSIMRSNKKFVLPPSWRIEHYNPSDWPVRRQSKRAEIGIYDERPVIGYISSDIYANKGLDHFIQMGIHICETNRMAHFMITGKPTDPVYTESCIQMIMISGYSSQFSFLPFDANIQSIYPAMDIVVIPSLLNEGFGLTALEGHIFGKAVVAYRSGGLEEILKSTGNEAFLAHKGDVRDLTSKIQYLLSDHQNRQNIGNRNSQVVHQVFGIEAYRCRLRSFLSHLGPVLESRRMVRQKASRFPEYFLLKGESSHTVFVIEQGLKRPISTGEDFNFYKFDWNRVVIVGDRQLAMHPTGIPIRAEEPFLTYAPAIYVARGQGPTVYLMQHGVRYPFMSESALQRYGYSMSQVVLLPESGTASYTPGLSIGGGKEAAEKGPRRKSKAKLIMKKKTKKGTKLRKAKMIMMKKTKKGTKPRKGTRRFAKGGFQAHKRKVTQAKKSIRRYGQARRRAKRVTARHRPKHKSIVKVGGKR
;
A
#
# COMPACT_ATOMS: atom_id res chain seq x y z
N MET A 1 -18.79 -6.44 33.05
CA MET A 1 -17.33 -6.32 33.23
C MET A 1 -16.86 -5.12 32.42
N LEU A 2 -16.45 -4.05 33.10
CA LEU A 2 -15.80 -2.90 32.48
C LEU A 2 -14.44 -3.36 31.96
N HIS A 3 -14.31 -3.55 30.64
CA HIS A 3 -13.02 -3.71 30.00
C HIS A 3 -12.27 -2.38 30.15
N MET A 4 -11.42 -2.28 31.18
CA MET A 4 -10.38 -1.25 31.20
C MET A 4 -9.52 -1.47 29.96
N SER A 5 -9.75 -0.62 28.96
CA SER A 5 -9.15 -0.74 27.64
C SER A 5 -7.67 -0.37 27.78
N THR A 6 -6.77 -1.34 27.60
CA THR A 6 -5.39 -1.03 27.24
C THR A 6 -5.39 -0.01 26.11
N PRO A 7 -4.63 1.10 26.19
CA PRO A 7 -4.64 2.10 25.13
C PRO A 7 -4.25 1.44 23.81
N GLN A 8 -5.20 1.38 22.89
CA GLN A 8 -5.01 0.75 21.60
C GLN A 8 -3.94 1.55 20.84
N GLN A 9 -2.85 0.89 20.44
CA GLN A 9 -1.79 1.55 19.68
C GLN A 9 -2.36 2.23 18.42
N PRO A 10 -1.85 3.42 18.02
CA PRO A 10 -2.28 4.08 16.80
C PRO A 10 -2.11 3.14 15.60
N LYS A 11 -3.14 3.07 14.75
CA LYS A 11 -3.15 2.19 13.59
C LYS A 11 -2.49 2.87 12.39
N VAL A 12 -1.64 2.14 11.68
CA VAL A 12 -1.02 2.60 10.43
C VAL A 12 -1.28 1.56 9.34
N LEU A 13 -1.81 2.01 8.21
CA LEU A 13 -2.01 1.16 7.04
C LEU A 13 -0.92 1.47 6.01
N LEU A 14 -0.16 0.46 5.60
CA LEU A 14 0.92 0.58 4.62
C LEU A 14 0.53 -0.12 3.33
N PHE A 15 0.62 0.56 2.19
CA PHE A 15 0.16 0.06 0.90
C PHE A 15 1.35 -0.35 0.03
N SER A 16 1.41 -1.63 -0.33
CA SER A 16 2.28 -2.13 -1.38
C SER A 16 1.63 -1.97 -2.75
N HIS A 17 2.41 -1.69 -3.79
CA HIS A 17 1.95 -1.66 -5.17
C HIS A 17 1.96 -3.05 -5.83
N ILE A 18 2.74 -3.99 -5.29
CA ILE A 18 2.82 -5.37 -5.81
C ILE A 18 2.94 -6.38 -4.66
N CYS A 19 2.38 -7.56 -4.89
CA CYS A 19 2.60 -8.74 -4.05
C CYS A 19 2.66 -9.94 -4.99
N SER A 20 3.86 -10.44 -5.27
CA SER A 20 4.07 -11.52 -6.24
C SER A 20 4.11 -12.88 -5.55
N PRO A 21 3.56 -13.94 -6.17
CA PRO A 21 3.70 -15.30 -5.65
C PRO A 21 5.12 -15.86 -5.82
N ASP A 22 5.94 -15.27 -6.71
CA ASP A 22 7.23 -15.85 -7.11
C ASP A 22 8.44 -15.16 -6.45
N HIS A 23 8.31 -13.89 -6.07
CA HIS A 23 9.41 -13.11 -5.49
C HIS A 23 8.92 -11.88 -4.72
N ILE A 24 9.81 -11.26 -3.94
CA ILE A 24 9.62 -9.95 -3.29
C ILE A 24 10.65 -8.98 -3.88
N THR A 25 10.21 -7.85 -4.44
CA THR A 25 11.13 -6.87 -5.03
C THR A 25 11.84 -6.06 -3.95
N GLY A 26 12.85 -5.26 -4.34
CA GLY A 26 13.54 -4.36 -3.41
C GLY A 26 12.58 -3.41 -2.68
N ALA A 27 11.64 -2.80 -3.39
CA ALA A 27 10.68 -1.85 -2.82
C ALA A 27 9.80 -2.50 -1.74
N GLU A 28 9.36 -3.74 -1.95
CA GLU A 28 8.54 -4.48 -0.98
C GLU A 28 9.35 -4.98 0.21
N LYS A 29 10.61 -5.38 0.00
CA LYS A 29 11.52 -5.72 1.12
C LYS A 29 11.73 -4.52 2.03
N MET A 30 11.93 -3.33 1.46
CA MET A 30 12.08 -2.08 2.21
C MET A 30 10.79 -1.70 2.95
N LEU A 31 9.63 -1.83 2.30
CA LEU A 31 8.33 -1.60 2.93
C LEU A 31 8.09 -2.54 4.10
N LEU A 32 8.38 -3.83 3.95
CA LEU A 32 8.26 -4.80 5.03
C LEU A 32 9.19 -4.45 6.19
N PHE A 33 10.46 -4.15 5.90
CA PHE A 33 11.42 -3.74 6.92
C PHE A 33 10.93 -2.51 7.70
N MET A 34 10.45 -1.48 7.00
CA MET A 34 9.85 -0.30 7.62
C MET A 34 8.63 -0.65 8.46
N THR A 35 7.77 -1.56 7.97
CA THR A 35 6.58 -2.04 8.69
C THR A 35 6.96 -2.69 10.02
N LEU A 36 8.02 -3.51 10.04
CA LEU A 36 8.48 -4.18 11.24
C LEU A 36 9.06 -3.20 12.28
N GLU A 37 9.82 -2.19 11.83
CA GLU A 37 10.34 -1.17 12.75
C GLU A 37 9.24 -0.23 13.26
N LEU A 38 8.27 0.13 12.41
CA LEU A 38 7.09 0.89 12.82
C LEU A 38 6.17 0.11 13.76
N GLY A 39 6.10 -1.22 13.62
CA GLY A 39 5.33 -2.12 14.49
C GLY A 39 5.71 -2.03 15.98
N ARG A 40 6.89 -1.47 16.29
CA ARG A 40 7.34 -1.19 17.66
C ARG A 40 6.60 0.01 18.30
N HIS A 41 5.98 0.85 17.48
CA HIS A 41 5.33 2.11 17.87
C HIS A 41 3.85 2.15 17.50
N TYR A 42 3.44 1.37 16.50
CA TYR A 42 2.12 1.43 15.87
C TYR A 42 1.54 0.04 15.63
N ALA A 43 0.21 -0.06 15.64
CA ALA A 43 -0.50 -1.22 15.15
C ALA A 43 -0.52 -1.20 13.61
N CYS A 44 0.49 -1.80 12.98
CA CYS A 44 0.65 -1.81 11.53
C CYS A 44 -0.24 -2.87 10.85
N THR A 45 -0.84 -2.48 9.72
CA THR A 45 -1.49 -3.40 8.78
C THR A 45 -0.91 -3.19 7.40
N LEU A 46 -0.41 -4.25 6.78
CA LEU A 46 0.11 -4.23 5.41
C LEU A 46 -1.01 -4.54 4.42
N VAL A 47 -1.29 -3.61 3.51
CA VAL A 47 -2.27 -3.75 2.45
C VAL A 47 -1.55 -4.14 1.16
N VAL A 48 -1.97 -5.24 0.56
CA VAL A 48 -1.40 -5.80 -0.67
C VAL A 48 -2.47 -5.92 -1.77
N PRO A 49 -2.11 -5.78 -3.06
CA PRO A 49 -3.10 -5.85 -4.15
C PRO A 49 -3.67 -7.26 -4.37
N ARG A 50 -2.95 -8.28 -3.93
CA ARG A 50 -3.30 -9.71 -4.00
C ARG A 50 -2.50 -10.51 -2.98
N GLU A 51 -2.91 -11.76 -2.75
CA GLU A 51 -2.09 -12.73 -2.00
C GLU A 51 -0.75 -13.01 -2.70
N GLY A 52 0.29 -13.28 -1.91
CA GLY A 52 1.65 -13.53 -2.40
C GLY A 52 2.68 -13.58 -1.27
N LEU A 53 3.97 -13.68 -1.63
CA LEU A 53 5.05 -13.93 -0.67
C LEU A 53 5.21 -12.81 0.36
N LEU A 54 5.01 -11.54 -0.03
CA LEU A 54 5.09 -10.41 0.89
C LEU A 54 4.04 -10.52 2.01
N ALA A 55 2.81 -10.92 1.68
CA ALA A 55 1.74 -11.07 2.66
C ALA A 55 2.02 -12.24 3.61
N VAL A 56 2.51 -13.37 3.08
CA VAL A 56 2.94 -14.52 3.89
C VAL A 56 4.04 -14.11 4.86
N GLU A 57 5.07 -13.43 4.36
CA GLU A 57 6.21 -13.01 5.17
C GLU A 57 5.81 -12.02 6.27
N ALA A 58 4.92 -11.08 5.96
CA ALA A 58 4.37 -10.15 6.94
C ALA A 58 3.60 -10.89 8.05
N ARG A 59 2.75 -11.85 7.70
CA ARG A 59 2.00 -12.67 8.68
C ARG A 59 2.92 -13.51 9.56
N ASN A 60 3.99 -14.08 8.99
CA ASN A 60 4.99 -14.83 9.76
C ASN A 60 5.66 -13.96 10.82
N HIS A 61 5.74 -12.65 10.62
CA HIS A 61 6.24 -11.68 11.58
C HIS A 61 5.13 -11.06 12.46
N GLY A 62 3.91 -11.62 12.44
CA GLY A 62 2.78 -11.13 13.24
C GLY A 62 2.14 -9.84 12.74
N ILE A 63 2.47 -9.38 11.52
CA ILE A 63 1.86 -8.20 10.92
C ILE A 63 0.51 -8.59 10.31
N ASN A 64 -0.54 -7.84 10.66
CA ASN A 64 -1.84 -8.00 10.03
C ASN A 64 -1.78 -7.62 8.55
N THR A 65 -2.45 -8.37 7.69
CA THR A 65 -2.43 -8.13 6.24
C THR A 65 -3.83 -8.05 5.68
N VAL A 66 -4.07 -7.13 4.75
CA VAL A 66 -5.34 -7.04 4.03
C VAL A 66 -5.07 -7.08 2.53
N VAL A 67 -5.89 -7.84 1.81
CA VAL A 67 -5.87 -7.85 0.35
C VAL A 67 -6.89 -6.83 -0.16
N GLN A 68 -6.41 -5.82 -0.88
CA GLN A 68 -7.25 -4.83 -1.55
C GLN A 68 -6.62 -4.51 -2.90
N SER A 69 -7.28 -4.91 -3.99
CA SER A 69 -6.84 -4.58 -5.35
C SER A 69 -7.23 -3.14 -5.69
N PHE A 70 -6.33 -2.44 -6.37
CA PHE A 70 -6.56 -1.10 -6.93
C PHE A 70 -5.60 -0.85 -8.11
N PRO A 71 -5.99 -0.05 -9.11
CA PRO A 71 -5.12 0.26 -10.24
C PRO A 71 -3.97 1.21 -9.85
N LEU A 72 -2.84 1.07 -10.55
CA LEU A 72 -1.64 1.90 -10.40
C LEU A 72 -1.56 2.95 -11.52
N LEU A 73 -0.84 4.04 -11.28
CA LEU A 73 -0.57 5.08 -12.28
C LEU A 73 0.92 5.04 -12.67
N PHE A 74 1.27 4.17 -13.62
CA PHE A 74 2.67 3.92 -14.01
C PHE A 74 3.37 5.15 -14.59
N GLU A 75 2.61 6.03 -15.23
CA GLU A 75 3.08 7.30 -15.79
C GLU A 75 3.61 8.25 -14.71
N MET A 76 3.39 8.00 -13.42
CA MET A 76 4.09 8.76 -12.37
C MET A 76 5.61 8.56 -12.42
N TYR A 77 6.07 7.36 -12.80
CA TYR A 77 7.49 7.00 -12.90
C TYR A 77 8.15 7.54 -14.19
N HIS A 78 7.42 7.47 -15.31
CA HIS A 78 7.83 8.03 -16.60
C HIS A 78 6.74 9.00 -17.11
N PRO A 79 6.73 10.24 -16.59
CA PRO A 79 5.66 11.20 -16.87
C PRO A 79 5.62 11.58 -18.35
N SER A 80 4.40 11.78 -18.84
CA SER A 80 4.13 12.12 -20.24
C SER A 80 2.96 13.08 -20.33
N ALA A 81 2.71 13.65 -21.51
CA ALA A 81 1.56 14.51 -21.76
C ALA A 81 0.20 13.86 -21.44
N ALA A 82 0.13 12.52 -21.39
CA ALA A 82 -1.09 11.79 -21.06
C ALA A 82 -1.39 11.74 -19.55
N LEU A 83 -0.39 11.98 -18.69
CA LEU A 83 -0.50 11.79 -17.24
C LEU A 83 -1.68 12.53 -16.58
N PRO A 84 -1.98 13.81 -16.92
CA PRO A 84 -3.15 14.50 -16.35
C PRO A 84 -4.48 13.83 -16.71
N HIS A 85 -4.63 13.37 -17.95
CA HIS A 85 -5.84 12.70 -18.40
C HIS A 85 -5.99 11.33 -17.75
N LEU A 86 -4.93 10.53 -17.73
CA LEU A 86 -4.90 9.22 -17.08
C LEU A 86 -5.20 9.32 -15.58
N PHE A 87 -4.70 10.35 -14.90
CA PHE A 87 -5.05 10.60 -13.50
C PHE A 87 -6.55 10.87 -13.33
N GLN A 88 -7.16 11.69 -14.18
CA GLN A 88 -8.60 11.94 -14.12
C GLN A 88 -9.42 10.68 -14.42
N GLU A 89 -9.04 9.90 -15.45
CA GLU A 89 -9.68 8.62 -15.74
C GLU A 89 -9.57 7.65 -14.57
N LEU A 90 -8.39 7.59 -13.94
CA LEU A 90 -8.17 6.79 -12.74
C LEU A 90 -9.14 7.21 -11.62
N LEU A 91 -9.34 8.50 -11.37
CA LEU A 91 -10.28 8.94 -10.32
C LEU A 91 -11.76 8.59 -10.62
N VAL A 92 -12.14 8.49 -11.89
CA VAL A 92 -13.52 8.21 -12.32
C VAL A 92 -13.80 6.71 -12.43
N HIS A 93 -12.81 5.92 -12.87
CA HIS A 93 -12.97 4.50 -13.21
C HIS A 93 -12.23 3.54 -12.26
N SER A 94 -11.76 4.02 -11.10
CA SER A 94 -11.05 3.20 -10.12
C SER A 94 -11.93 2.61 -9.02
N GLU A 95 -11.33 1.64 -8.32
CA GLU A 95 -11.77 1.08 -7.03
C GLU A 95 -11.57 2.04 -5.84
N LEU A 96 -11.61 3.35 -6.08
CA LEU A 96 -11.43 4.36 -5.02
C LEU A 96 -12.48 4.26 -3.90
N PRO A 97 -13.78 3.99 -4.18
CA PRO A 97 -14.76 3.67 -3.14
C PRO A 97 -14.35 2.50 -2.24
N GLY A 98 -13.79 1.42 -2.80
CA GLY A 98 -13.32 0.27 -2.04
C GLY A 98 -12.16 0.63 -1.09
N LEU A 99 -11.24 1.48 -1.53
CA LEU A 99 -10.19 2.02 -0.67
C LEU A 99 -10.76 2.92 0.44
N ILE A 100 -11.76 3.75 0.13
CA ILE A 100 -12.44 4.58 1.13
C ILE A 100 -13.11 3.71 2.18
N ASP A 101 -13.82 2.66 1.78
CA ASP A 101 -14.46 1.70 2.67
C ASP A 101 -13.43 1.01 3.57
N LEU A 102 -12.32 0.53 3.00
CA LEU A 102 -11.23 -0.06 3.76
C LEU A 102 -10.71 0.90 4.85
N LEU A 103 -10.44 2.16 4.50
CA LEU A 103 -9.94 3.15 5.45
C LEU A 103 -10.98 3.53 6.51
N LEU A 104 -12.26 3.59 6.14
CA LEU A 104 -13.36 3.82 7.08
C LEU A 104 -13.51 2.65 8.07
N ILE A 105 -13.29 1.41 7.64
CA ILE A 105 -13.41 0.21 8.48
C ILE A 105 -12.21 0.06 9.41
N HIS A 106 -10.98 0.24 8.89
CA HIS A 106 -9.76 0.02 9.66
C HIS A 106 -9.37 1.20 10.55
N GLU A 107 -9.80 2.41 10.18
CA GLU A 107 -9.55 3.66 10.90
C GLU A 107 -8.08 3.95 11.19
N PRO A 108 -7.21 3.99 10.17
CA PRO A 108 -5.82 4.37 10.38
C PRO A 108 -5.71 5.83 10.86
N GLU A 109 -4.74 6.06 11.73
CA GLU A 109 -4.26 7.39 12.10
C GLU A 109 -3.36 7.97 11.01
N MET A 110 -2.74 7.10 10.22
CA MET A 110 -1.89 7.47 9.09
C MET A 110 -1.91 6.37 8.02
N VAL A 111 -1.81 6.80 6.76
CA VAL A 111 -1.57 5.93 5.61
C VAL A 111 -0.13 6.13 5.13
N ILE A 112 0.55 5.02 4.86
CA ILE A 112 1.84 5.02 4.15
C ILE A 112 1.60 4.40 2.78
N THR A 113 1.93 5.12 1.71
CA THR A 113 1.91 4.57 0.35
C THR A 113 3.34 4.37 -0.14
N ASN A 114 3.64 3.20 -0.70
CA ASN A 114 4.96 2.85 -1.21
C ASN A 114 4.99 2.96 -2.73
N THR A 115 6.08 3.53 -3.25
CA THR A 115 6.40 3.83 -4.66
C THR A 115 5.60 4.98 -5.26
N CYS A 116 6.14 5.67 -6.27
CA CYS A 116 5.55 6.87 -6.86
C CYS A 116 4.28 6.59 -7.66
N ILE A 117 4.09 5.35 -8.10
CA ILE A 117 2.93 4.92 -8.92
C ILE A 117 1.67 4.64 -8.08
N ASN A 118 1.80 4.61 -6.75
CA ASN A 118 0.76 4.18 -5.81
C ASN A 118 -0.08 5.37 -5.28
N ILE A 119 -0.71 6.10 -6.20
CA ILE A 119 -1.42 7.35 -5.91
C ILE A 119 -2.78 7.17 -5.22
N LEU A 120 -3.53 6.10 -5.54
CA LEU A 120 -4.91 5.96 -5.08
C LEU A 120 -5.08 5.85 -3.56
N PRO A 121 -4.25 5.10 -2.81
CA PRO A 121 -4.31 5.09 -1.36
C PRO A 121 -4.10 6.48 -0.74
N ALA A 122 -3.20 7.29 -1.31
CA ALA A 122 -2.98 8.67 -0.87
C ALA A 122 -4.23 9.54 -1.13
N VAL A 123 -4.82 9.45 -2.32
CA VAL A 123 -6.06 10.18 -2.65
C VAL A 123 -7.21 9.78 -1.70
N ALA A 124 -7.41 8.48 -1.47
CA ALA A 124 -8.45 7.96 -0.56
C ALA A 124 -8.26 8.50 0.86
N ALA A 125 -7.04 8.45 1.37
CA ALA A 125 -6.69 8.95 2.70
C ALA A 125 -6.97 10.46 2.83
N LYS A 126 -6.54 11.28 1.85
CA LYS A 126 -6.75 12.74 1.88
C LYS A 126 -8.23 13.13 1.75
N ARG A 127 -9.06 12.35 1.04
CA ARG A 127 -10.53 12.53 1.05
C ARG A 127 -11.09 12.38 2.45
N LEU A 128 -10.63 11.39 3.22
CA LEU A 128 -10.99 11.18 4.64
C LEU A 128 -10.24 12.10 5.62
N GLY A 129 -9.37 12.96 5.10
CA GLY A 129 -8.50 13.83 5.88
C GLY A 129 -7.44 13.09 6.68
N ILE A 130 -7.17 11.82 6.39
CA ILE A 130 -6.15 11.00 7.05
C ILE A 130 -4.76 11.46 6.56
N PRO A 131 -3.79 11.69 7.46
CA PRO A 131 -2.42 12.02 7.09
C PRO A 131 -1.76 10.94 6.22
N VAL A 132 -0.97 11.38 5.24
CA VAL A 132 -0.27 10.50 4.28
C VAL A 132 1.23 10.70 4.35
N THR A 133 1.95 9.60 4.53
CA THR A 133 3.38 9.50 4.22
C THR A 133 3.55 8.78 2.89
N TRP A 134 4.27 9.39 1.95
CA TRP A 134 4.56 8.78 0.65
C TRP A 134 6.02 8.35 0.59
N VAL A 135 6.28 7.06 0.46
CA VAL A 135 7.63 6.50 0.34
C VAL A 135 8.01 6.37 -1.13
N ILE A 136 9.15 6.95 -1.51
CA ILE A 136 9.68 6.92 -2.88
C ILE A 136 10.89 6.00 -2.92
N ALA A 137 10.72 4.86 -3.60
CA ALA A 137 11.72 3.79 -3.67
C ALA A 137 12.47 3.75 -5.01
N GLU A 138 12.14 4.65 -5.94
CA GLU A 138 12.69 4.69 -7.28
C GLU A 138 12.86 6.14 -7.76
N THR A 139 13.79 6.33 -8.69
CA THR A 139 14.06 7.64 -9.28
C THR A 139 13.11 7.90 -10.43
N ILE A 140 12.24 8.89 -10.29
CA ILE A 140 11.35 9.34 -11.38
C ILE A 140 12.20 9.82 -12.56
N LEU A 141 11.85 9.37 -13.76
CA LEU A 141 12.56 9.76 -14.98
C LEU A 141 12.25 11.23 -15.29
N MET A 142 13.30 12.05 -15.26
CA MET A 142 13.19 13.50 -15.43
C MET A 142 12.94 13.86 -16.91
N ASN A 143 11.87 14.60 -17.15
CA ASN A 143 11.49 15.17 -18.44
C ASN A 143 10.57 16.40 -18.23
N GLU A 144 10.04 16.96 -19.31
CA GLU A 144 9.18 18.16 -19.26
C GLU A 144 7.87 18.00 -18.46
N PHE A 145 7.42 16.75 -18.21
CA PHE A 145 6.19 16.44 -17.49
C PHE A 145 6.42 16.07 -16.02
N THR A 146 7.68 16.01 -15.56
CA THR A 146 8.03 15.64 -14.19
C THR A 146 7.32 16.49 -13.14
N THR A 147 7.17 17.79 -13.40
CA THR A 147 6.50 18.73 -12.49
C THR A 147 5.12 18.24 -12.08
N PHE A 148 4.34 17.64 -12.99
CA PHE A 148 2.99 17.17 -12.68
C PHE A 148 2.98 15.99 -11.70
N SER A 149 3.89 15.02 -11.85
CA SER A 149 4.07 13.94 -10.86
C SER A 149 4.40 14.50 -9.48
N VAL A 150 5.28 15.52 -9.43
CA VAL A 150 5.71 16.14 -8.17
C VAL A 150 4.59 16.94 -7.52
N GLU A 151 3.80 17.67 -8.31
CA GLU A 151 2.62 18.40 -7.82
C GLU A 151 1.57 17.46 -7.24
N LEU A 152 1.29 16.33 -7.89
CA LEU A 152 0.39 15.31 -7.35
C LEU A 152 0.91 14.77 -6.02
N MET A 153 2.20 14.47 -5.91
CA MET A 153 2.78 14.03 -4.65
C MET A 153 2.71 15.12 -3.56
N ASP A 154 3.02 16.39 -3.87
CA ASP A 154 2.91 17.47 -2.89
C ASP A 154 1.45 17.70 -2.43
N GLN A 155 0.48 17.53 -3.34
CA GLN A 155 -0.93 17.67 -3.04
C GLN A 155 -1.45 16.55 -2.12
N TYR A 156 -1.03 15.31 -2.36
CA TYR A 156 -1.58 14.13 -1.68
C TYR A 156 -0.69 13.57 -0.56
N ALA A 157 0.51 14.11 -0.33
CA ALA A 157 1.38 13.77 0.79
C ALA A 157 1.48 14.88 1.83
N ASP A 158 1.39 14.51 3.10
CA ASP A 158 1.79 15.36 4.22
C ASP A 158 3.30 15.26 4.44
N TRP A 159 3.87 14.07 4.22
CA TRP A 159 5.31 13.82 4.26
C TRP A 159 5.75 12.91 3.12
N ILE A 160 6.98 13.10 2.66
CA ILE A 160 7.64 12.25 1.66
C ILE A 160 8.93 11.72 2.24
N VAL A 161 9.10 10.40 2.13
CA VAL A 161 10.29 9.67 2.58
C VAL A 161 10.96 9.05 1.36
N GLY A 162 12.10 9.59 0.94
CA GLY A 162 12.94 8.97 -0.09
C GLY A 162 13.87 7.94 0.53
N ILE A 163 14.22 6.91 -0.22
CA ILE A 163 15.23 5.92 0.19
C ILE A 163 16.67 6.42 0.01
N SER A 164 16.85 7.58 -0.64
CA SER A 164 18.15 8.18 -0.95
C SER A 164 17.97 9.65 -1.32
N ASP A 165 19.06 10.42 -1.37
CA ASP A 165 19.01 11.77 -1.91
C ASP A 165 18.71 11.78 -3.43
N THR A 166 19.14 10.74 -4.16
CA THR A 166 18.89 10.53 -5.59
C THR A 166 17.39 10.41 -5.86
N THR A 167 16.67 9.60 -5.08
CA THR A 167 15.20 9.47 -5.24
C THR A 167 14.47 10.76 -4.89
N MET A 168 15.09 11.62 -4.06
CA MET A 168 14.54 12.93 -3.70
C MET A 168 14.89 14.02 -4.71
N GLN A 169 15.89 13.83 -5.58
CA GLN A 169 16.36 14.83 -6.53
C GLN A 169 15.22 15.41 -7.39
N PRO A 170 14.31 14.61 -8.00
CA PRO A 170 13.21 15.18 -8.80
C PRO A 170 12.25 16.07 -8.00
N LEU A 171 12.23 15.91 -6.67
CA LEU A 171 11.34 16.64 -5.75
C LEU A 171 11.96 17.92 -5.19
N GLN A 172 13.26 18.17 -5.43
CA GLN A 172 13.99 19.23 -4.75
C GLN A 172 13.49 20.63 -5.09
N SER A 173 13.16 20.91 -6.35
CA SER A 173 12.84 22.25 -6.85
C SER A 173 11.42 22.72 -6.54
N ILE A 174 10.47 21.81 -6.36
CA ILE A 174 9.03 22.13 -6.28
C ILE A 174 8.50 21.95 -4.84
N MET A 175 9.04 20.99 -4.10
CA MET A 175 8.47 20.58 -2.82
C MET A 175 9.06 21.32 -1.63
N ARG A 176 8.19 21.72 -0.68
CA ARG A 176 8.59 22.35 0.58
C ARG A 176 9.55 21.45 1.36
N SER A 177 10.63 22.01 1.89
CA SER A 177 11.69 21.28 2.60
C SER A 177 11.20 20.53 3.83
N ASN A 178 10.23 21.09 4.56
CA ASN A 178 9.70 20.50 5.80
C ASN A 178 8.88 19.22 5.61
N LYS A 179 8.54 18.84 4.36
CA LYS A 179 7.85 17.58 4.05
C LYS A 179 8.81 16.42 3.77
N LYS A 180 10.10 16.70 3.53
CA LYS A 180 11.05 15.76 2.92
C LYS A 180 11.92 15.10 3.99
N PHE A 181 11.99 13.77 3.94
CA PHE A 181 12.87 12.95 4.77
C PHE A 181 13.61 11.93 3.91
N VAL A 182 14.81 11.56 4.32
CA VAL A 182 15.56 10.48 3.70
C VAL A 182 15.73 9.36 4.73
N LEU A 183 15.24 8.17 4.37
CA LEU A 183 15.35 6.97 5.19
C LEU A 183 15.98 5.86 4.34
N PRO A 184 17.32 5.78 4.33
CA PRO A 184 18.04 4.78 3.57
C PRO A 184 17.66 3.36 3.98
N PRO A 185 17.71 2.39 3.05
CA PRO A 185 17.55 0.97 3.38
C PRO A 185 18.58 0.52 4.43
N SER A 186 18.17 -0.45 5.23
CA SER A 186 18.96 -1.04 6.29
C SER A 186 18.76 -2.55 6.32
N TRP A 187 19.62 -3.23 7.08
CA TRP A 187 19.59 -4.67 7.24
C TRP A 187 19.71 -5.09 8.71
N ARG A 188 19.69 -6.40 8.94
CA ARG A 188 19.96 -7.08 10.20
C ARG A 188 20.98 -8.19 9.96
N ILE A 189 22.10 -8.16 10.67
CA ILE A 189 23.23 -9.09 10.43
C ILE A 189 22.83 -10.55 10.70
N GLU A 190 21.87 -10.75 11.59
CA GLU A 190 21.32 -12.05 11.97
C GLU A 190 20.66 -12.76 10.79
N HIS A 191 20.19 -12.03 9.78
CA HIS A 191 19.61 -12.62 8.57
C HIS A 191 20.67 -13.16 7.60
N TYR A 192 21.95 -12.82 7.82
CA TYR A 192 23.04 -13.13 6.90
C TYR A 192 23.99 -14.23 7.39
N ASN A 193 23.82 -14.76 8.60
CA ASN A 193 24.61 -15.88 9.17
C ASN A 193 26.11 -15.84 8.82
N PRO A 194 26.89 -14.86 9.33
CA PRO A 194 28.29 -14.67 8.95
C PRO A 194 29.21 -15.88 9.18
N SER A 195 28.88 -16.73 10.17
CA SER A 195 29.60 -17.97 10.47
C SER A 195 29.65 -18.94 9.28
N ASP A 196 28.65 -18.91 8.40
CA ASP A 196 28.56 -19.82 7.26
C ASP A 196 29.35 -19.33 6.04
N TRP A 197 29.76 -18.06 6.00
CA TRP A 197 30.34 -17.45 4.81
C TRP A 197 31.59 -18.17 4.28
N PRO A 198 32.54 -18.64 5.11
CA PRO A 198 33.70 -19.39 4.62
C PRO A 198 33.30 -20.69 3.90
N VAL A 199 32.36 -21.45 4.47
CA VAL A 199 31.87 -22.71 3.88
C VAL A 199 31.11 -22.43 2.59
N ARG A 200 30.25 -21.40 2.58
CA ARG A 200 29.49 -20.98 1.39
C ARG A 200 30.42 -20.50 0.25
N ARG A 201 31.48 -19.75 0.59
CA ARG A 201 32.54 -19.35 -0.35
C ARG A 201 33.18 -20.57 -1.00
N GLN A 202 33.63 -21.54 -0.20
CA GLN A 202 34.27 -22.74 -0.71
C GLN A 202 33.34 -23.55 -1.62
N SER A 203 32.09 -23.78 -1.18
CA SER A 203 31.09 -24.51 -1.95
C SER A 203 30.81 -23.84 -3.30
N LYS A 204 30.54 -22.53 -3.30
CA LYS A 204 30.21 -21.80 -4.53
C LYS A 204 31.40 -21.71 -5.49
N ARG A 205 32.63 -21.55 -4.98
CA ARG A 205 33.85 -21.60 -5.79
C ARG A 205 34.08 -22.97 -6.42
N ALA A 206 33.84 -24.05 -5.69
CA ALA A 206 33.94 -25.40 -6.22
C ALA A 206 32.93 -25.66 -7.37
N GLU A 207 31.71 -25.13 -7.28
CA GLU A 207 30.70 -25.22 -8.36
C GLU A 207 31.19 -24.62 -9.70
N ILE A 208 32.01 -23.57 -9.64
CA ILE A 208 32.61 -22.92 -10.82
C ILE A 208 34.05 -23.39 -11.10
N GLY A 209 34.50 -24.47 -10.44
CA GLY A 209 35.80 -25.09 -10.68
C GLY A 209 37.00 -24.36 -10.09
N ILE A 210 36.79 -23.49 -9.11
CA ILE A 210 37.86 -22.76 -8.40
C ILE A 210 38.15 -23.48 -7.08
N TYR A 211 39.42 -23.89 -6.91
CA TYR A 211 39.90 -24.60 -5.72
C TYR A 211 41.11 -23.90 -5.06
N ASP A 212 41.51 -22.75 -5.59
CA ASP A 212 42.60 -21.92 -5.10
C ASP A 212 42.10 -20.52 -4.66
N GLU A 213 43.01 -19.67 -4.22
CA GLU A 213 42.73 -18.30 -3.75
C GLU A 213 42.82 -17.24 -4.87
N ARG A 214 42.64 -17.64 -6.14
CA ARG A 214 42.63 -16.68 -7.24
C ARG A 214 41.50 -15.64 -7.06
N PRO A 215 41.69 -14.39 -7.52
CA PRO A 215 40.70 -13.34 -7.34
C PRO A 215 39.45 -13.61 -8.19
N VAL A 216 38.27 -13.52 -7.55
CA VAL A 216 36.96 -13.63 -8.21
C VAL A 216 36.29 -12.25 -8.26
N ILE A 217 36.08 -11.75 -9.47
CA ILE A 217 35.41 -10.48 -9.77
C ILE A 217 33.97 -10.79 -10.16
N GLY A 218 33.00 -10.19 -9.47
CA GLY A 218 31.60 -10.55 -9.57
C GLY A 218 30.72 -9.47 -10.17
N TYR A 219 29.79 -9.89 -11.03
CA TYR A 219 28.65 -9.13 -11.50
C TYR A 219 27.36 -9.78 -10.96
N ILE A 220 26.48 -8.97 -10.37
CA ILE A 220 25.19 -9.42 -9.80
C ILE A 220 24.09 -8.49 -10.31
N SER A 221 23.02 -9.07 -10.85
CA SER A 221 21.77 -8.34 -11.12
C SER A 221 20.55 -9.23 -10.94
N SER A 222 19.41 -8.68 -10.47
CA SER A 222 18.15 -9.43 -10.48
C SER A 222 17.72 -9.77 -11.90
N ASP A 223 17.89 -8.82 -12.82
CA ASP A 223 17.46 -8.85 -14.21
C ASP A 223 18.59 -8.32 -15.09
N ILE A 224 18.91 -9.04 -16.16
CA ILE A 224 20.00 -8.73 -17.08
C ILE A 224 19.39 -8.17 -18.37
N TYR A 225 19.74 -6.90 -18.64
CA TYR A 225 19.42 -6.14 -19.84
C TYR A 225 20.46 -5.01 -19.99
N ALA A 226 20.47 -4.34 -21.15
CA ALA A 226 21.55 -3.41 -21.54
C ALA A 226 21.93 -2.37 -20.47
N ASN A 227 20.97 -1.73 -19.82
CA ASN A 227 21.28 -0.67 -18.84
C ASN A 227 21.91 -1.18 -17.54
N LYS A 228 22.01 -2.50 -17.33
CA LYS A 228 22.75 -3.06 -16.20
C LYS A 228 24.25 -3.25 -16.50
N GLY A 229 24.67 -3.07 -17.76
CA GLY A 229 26.07 -2.94 -18.16
C GLY A 229 26.87 -4.25 -18.11
N LEU A 230 26.22 -5.39 -18.37
CA LEU A 230 26.92 -6.68 -18.44
C LEU A 230 28.01 -6.69 -19.52
N ASP A 231 27.74 -6.09 -20.67
CA ASP A 231 28.71 -5.88 -21.75
C ASP A 231 29.91 -5.03 -21.30
N HIS A 232 29.69 -3.99 -20.50
CA HIS A 232 30.77 -3.19 -19.90
C HIS A 232 31.60 -4.03 -18.92
N PHE A 233 30.96 -4.87 -18.11
CA PHE A 233 31.66 -5.83 -17.24
C PHE A 233 32.50 -6.81 -18.05
N ILE A 234 31.97 -7.34 -19.15
CA ILE A 234 32.68 -8.31 -19.98
C ILE A 234 33.89 -7.68 -20.69
N GLN A 235 33.72 -6.50 -21.29
CA GLN A 235 34.82 -5.76 -21.93
C GLN A 235 35.94 -5.48 -20.92
N MET A 236 35.59 -5.03 -19.72
CA MET A 236 36.54 -4.84 -18.61
C MET A 236 37.24 -6.16 -18.24
N GLY A 237 36.51 -7.26 -18.15
CA GLY A 237 37.08 -8.56 -17.83
C GLY A 237 38.05 -9.07 -18.89
N ILE A 238 37.72 -8.89 -20.18
CA ILE A 238 38.60 -9.27 -21.30
C ILE A 238 39.92 -8.49 -21.23
N HIS A 239 39.89 -7.18 -21.00
CA HIS A 239 41.11 -6.38 -20.84
C HIS A 239 41.97 -6.80 -19.64
N ILE A 240 41.34 -7.21 -18.54
CA ILE A 240 42.08 -7.75 -17.40
C ILE A 240 42.70 -9.11 -17.75
N CYS A 241 41.99 -9.98 -18.47
CA CYS A 241 42.52 -11.29 -18.88
C CYS A 241 43.81 -11.19 -19.72
N GLU A 242 43.97 -10.10 -20.48
CA GLU A 242 45.19 -9.82 -21.26
C GLU A 242 46.42 -9.60 -20.36
N THR A 243 46.22 -9.10 -19.13
CA THR A 243 47.29 -8.71 -18.21
C THR A 243 47.37 -9.58 -16.95
N ASN A 244 46.29 -10.26 -16.57
CA ASN A 244 46.20 -11.12 -15.38
C ASN A 244 45.36 -12.37 -15.68
N ARG A 245 46.07 -13.49 -15.91
CA ARG A 245 45.47 -14.81 -16.23
C ARG A 245 44.89 -15.56 -15.03
N MET A 246 45.03 -15.02 -13.82
CA MET A 246 44.46 -15.62 -12.60
C MET A 246 43.12 -15.02 -12.21
N ALA A 247 42.71 -13.90 -12.82
CA ALA A 247 41.42 -13.29 -12.56
C ALA A 247 40.27 -14.16 -13.08
N HIS A 248 39.24 -14.38 -12.26
CA HIS A 248 38.04 -15.09 -12.66
C HIS A 248 36.81 -14.19 -12.54
N PHE A 249 35.92 -14.25 -13.52
CA PHE A 249 34.75 -13.40 -13.65
C PHE A 249 33.48 -14.22 -13.45
N MET A 250 32.73 -13.92 -12.38
CA MET A 250 31.50 -14.60 -12.03
C MET A 250 30.29 -13.70 -12.33
N ILE A 251 29.37 -14.17 -13.16
CA ILE A 251 28.17 -13.44 -13.60
C ILE A 251 26.93 -14.17 -13.07
N THR A 252 26.07 -13.48 -12.33
CA THR A 252 24.78 -14.05 -11.88
C THR A 252 23.62 -13.07 -12.10
N GLY A 253 22.50 -13.61 -12.57
CA GLY A 253 21.25 -12.86 -12.75
C GLY A 253 20.27 -13.54 -13.71
N LYS A 254 19.04 -13.00 -13.82
CA LYS A 254 18.03 -13.54 -14.74
C LYS A 254 18.16 -12.88 -16.12
N PRO A 255 18.31 -13.64 -17.23
CA PRO A 255 18.40 -13.08 -18.57
C PRO A 255 17.03 -12.60 -19.08
N THR A 256 16.62 -11.41 -18.69
CA THR A 256 15.33 -10.80 -19.08
C THR A 256 15.33 -10.25 -20.50
N ASP A 257 16.52 -9.94 -21.04
CA ASP A 257 16.74 -9.67 -22.45
C ASP A 257 17.63 -10.77 -23.05
N PRO A 258 17.04 -11.80 -23.67
CA PRO A 258 17.78 -12.93 -24.23
C PRO A 258 18.73 -12.52 -25.36
N VAL A 259 18.36 -11.55 -26.18
CA VAL A 259 19.16 -11.11 -27.34
C VAL A 259 20.43 -10.42 -26.84
N TYR A 260 20.29 -9.50 -25.87
CA TYR A 260 21.43 -8.85 -25.23
C TYR A 260 22.31 -9.84 -24.46
N THR A 261 21.70 -10.82 -23.77
CA THR A 261 22.48 -11.82 -23.03
C THR A 261 23.26 -12.72 -23.98
N GLU A 262 22.67 -13.12 -25.11
CA GLU A 262 23.34 -13.93 -26.12
C GLU A 262 24.51 -13.19 -26.76
N SER A 263 24.37 -11.90 -27.06
CA SER A 263 25.48 -11.09 -27.57
C SER A 263 26.63 -10.95 -26.57
N CYS A 264 26.31 -10.81 -25.28
CA CYS A 264 27.31 -10.81 -24.19
C CYS A 264 28.05 -12.15 -24.10
N ILE A 265 27.35 -13.28 -24.21
CA ILE A 265 27.97 -14.61 -24.21
C ILE A 265 28.86 -14.80 -25.44
N GLN A 266 28.41 -14.36 -26.62
CA GLN A 266 29.21 -14.42 -27.85
C GLN A 266 30.50 -13.58 -27.73
N MET A 267 30.44 -12.41 -27.10
CA MET A 267 31.61 -11.57 -26.82
C MET A 267 32.66 -12.32 -26.01
N ILE A 268 32.25 -13.06 -24.97
CA ILE A 268 33.16 -13.91 -24.18
C ILE A 268 33.74 -15.03 -25.05
N MET A 269 32.91 -15.72 -25.84
CA MET A 269 33.34 -16.85 -26.66
C MET A 269 34.38 -16.47 -27.71
N ILE A 270 34.23 -15.32 -28.35
CA ILE A 270 35.15 -14.83 -29.38
C ILE A 270 36.46 -14.30 -28.78
N SER A 271 36.45 -13.87 -27.51
CA SER A 271 37.63 -13.30 -26.84
C SER A 271 38.78 -14.29 -26.61
N GLY A 272 38.51 -15.60 -26.63
CA GLY A 272 39.48 -16.64 -26.28
C GLY A 272 39.69 -16.83 -24.76
N TYR A 273 38.96 -16.08 -23.91
CA TYR A 273 39.09 -16.13 -22.45
C TYR A 273 37.94 -16.82 -21.73
N SER A 274 37.10 -17.59 -22.44
CA SER A 274 35.87 -18.19 -21.88
C SER A 274 36.07 -18.99 -20.60
N SER A 275 37.23 -19.62 -20.41
CA SER A 275 37.53 -20.40 -19.20
C SER A 275 37.66 -19.55 -17.92
N GLN A 276 37.85 -18.24 -18.05
CA GLN A 276 37.89 -17.30 -16.93
C GLN A 276 36.53 -16.68 -16.61
N PHE A 277 35.47 -17.02 -17.36
CA PHE A 277 34.11 -16.51 -17.13
C PHE A 277 33.19 -17.66 -16.68
N SER A 278 32.31 -17.38 -15.72
CA SER A 278 31.28 -18.32 -15.28
C SER A 278 29.93 -17.63 -15.17
N PHE A 279 28.95 -18.14 -15.92
CA PHE A 279 27.55 -17.75 -15.78
C PHE A 279 26.85 -18.68 -14.81
N LEU A 280 26.28 -18.09 -13.77
CA LEU A 280 25.46 -18.77 -12.79
C LEU A 280 23.99 -18.34 -12.95
N PRO A 281 23.05 -19.26 -12.70
CA PRO A 281 21.65 -18.88 -12.61
C PRO A 281 21.45 -17.86 -11.47
N PHE A 282 20.31 -17.16 -11.51
CA PHE A 282 19.90 -16.32 -10.40
C PHE A 282 19.71 -17.18 -9.13
N ASP A 283 20.39 -16.77 -8.05
CA ASP A 283 20.23 -17.34 -6.72
C ASP A 283 19.63 -16.27 -5.80
N ALA A 284 18.50 -16.58 -5.18
CA ALA A 284 17.87 -15.69 -4.20
C ALA A 284 18.67 -15.63 -2.88
N ASN A 285 19.52 -16.62 -2.63
CA ASN A 285 20.38 -16.68 -1.45
C ASN A 285 21.70 -15.95 -1.70
N ILE A 286 21.69 -14.64 -1.50
CA ILE A 286 22.89 -13.80 -1.63
C ILE A 286 24.05 -14.20 -0.70
N GLN A 287 23.79 -14.95 0.38
CA GLN A 287 24.82 -15.47 1.28
C GLN A 287 25.67 -16.57 0.62
N SER A 288 25.21 -17.17 -0.50
CA SER A 288 26.02 -18.11 -1.30
C SER A 288 26.90 -17.37 -2.31
N ILE A 289 26.45 -16.19 -2.77
CA ILE A 289 27.01 -15.48 -3.93
C ILE A 289 28.13 -14.53 -3.52
N TYR A 290 27.85 -13.55 -2.65
CA TYR A 290 28.86 -12.54 -2.29
C TYR A 290 30.11 -13.16 -1.66
N PRO A 291 30.04 -14.15 -0.73
CA PRO A 291 31.24 -14.74 -0.16
C PRO A 291 32.21 -15.35 -1.20
N ALA A 292 31.70 -15.84 -2.33
CA ALA A 292 32.51 -16.39 -3.42
C ALA A 292 33.36 -15.34 -4.14
N MET A 293 32.92 -14.08 -4.12
CA MET A 293 33.58 -12.94 -4.76
C MET A 293 34.63 -12.30 -3.85
N ASP A 294 35.60 -11.62 -4.46
CA ASP A 294 36.58 -10.75 -3.80
C ASP A 294 36.35 -9.28 -4.16
N ILE A 295 35.88 -9.01 -5.38
CA ILE A 295 35.51 -7.69 -5.88
C ILE A 295 34.11 -7.77 -6.49
N VAL A 296 33.23 -6.83 -6.15
CA VAL A 296 31.90 -6.68 -6.76
C VAL A 296 31.93 -5.50 -7.72
N VAL A 297 31.44 -5.69 -8.94
CA VAL A 297 31.42 -4.66 -9.98
C VAL A 297 29.99 -4.38 -10.39
N ILE A 298 29.60 -3.11 -10.35
CA ILE A 298 28.24 -2.65 -10.63
C ILE A 298 28.28 -1.57 -11.72
N PRO A 299 28.42 -1.95 -12.99
CA PRO A 299 28.51 -1.02 -14.11
C PRO A 299 27.13 -0.56 -14.60
N SER A 300 26.21 -0.26 -13.68
CA SER A 300 24.85 0.14 -14.04
C SER A 300 24.83 1.49 -14.77
N LEU A 301 24.20 1.50 -15.94
CA LEU A 301 23.94 2.70 -16.74
C LEU A 301 22.60 3.35 -16.35
N LEU A 302 21.80 2.72 -15.50
CA LEU A 302 20.61 3.34 -14.92
C LEU A 302 20.98 4.14 -13.68
N ASN A 303 20.34 5.29 -13.46
CA ASN A 303 20.42 5.98 -12.17
C ASN A 303 19.69 5.14 -11.12
N GLU A 304 20.45 4.34 -10.36
CA GLU A 304 19.89 3.47 -9.32
C GLU A 304 19.21 4.33 -8.23
N GLY A 305 18.06 3.88 -7.73
CA GLY A 305 17.38 4.58 -6.64
C GLY A 305 18.24 4.65 -5.39
N PHE A 306 18.74 3.50 -4.92
CA PHE A 306 19.67 3.42 -3.79
C PHE A 306 20.94 2.60 -4.08
N GLY A 307 20.84 1.48 -4.79
CA GLY A 307 22.00 0.62 -5.09
C GLY A 307 22.22 -0.50 -4.07
N LEU A 308 21.17 -1.30 -3.80
CA LEU A 308 21.21 -2.41 -2.83
C LEU A 308 22.38 -3.39 -3.08
N THR A 309 22.78 -3.61 -4.33
CA THR A 309 23.93 -4.48 -4.66
C THR A 309 25.25 -3.95 -4.11
N ALA A 310 25.46 -2.62 -4.10
CA ALA A 310 26.65 -2.01 -3.51
C ALA A 310 26.61 -2.09 -1.99
N LEU A 311 25.43 -1.80 -1.42
CA LEU A 311 25.14 -1.93 0.00
C LEU A 311 25.48 -3.36 0.50
N GLU A 312 24.96 -4.38 -0.19
CA GLU A 312 25.22 -5.79 0.10
C GLU A 312 26.70 -6.14 -0.08
N GLY A 313 27.37 -5.68 -1.15
CA GLY A 313 28.81 -5.88 -1.32
C GLY A 313 29.61 -5.39 -0.11
N HIS A 314 29.24 -4.24 0.47
CA HIS A 314 29.84 -3.76 1.70
C HIS A 314 29.48 -4.60 2.94
N ILE A 315 28.25 -5.12 3.08
CA ILE A 315 27.86 -6.05 4.18
C ILE A 315 28.85 -7.21 4.26
N PHE A 316 29.05 -7.86 3.12
CA PHE A 316 29.91 -9.03 2.98
C PHE A 316 31.41 -8.70 2.97
N GLY A 317 31.77 -7.44 3.24
CA GLY A 317 33.16 -7.00 3.32
C GLY A 317 33.90 -7.10 1.99
N LYS A 318 33.24 -6.78 0.88
CA LYS A 318 33.83 -6.81 -0.47
C LYS A 318 34.32 -5.43 -0.89
N ALA A 319 35.38 -5.41 -1.70
CA ALA A 319 35.69 -4.23 -2.48
C ALA A 319 34.58 -4.05 -3.53
N VAL A 320 34.03 -2.85 -3.65
CA VAL A 320 32.93 -2.54 -4.56
C VAL A 320 33.40 -1.46 -5.52
N VAL A 321 33.31 -1.73 -6.82
CA VAL A 321 33.56 -0.76 -7.89
C VAL A 321 32.25 -0.55 -8.64
N ALA A 322 31.85 0.69 -8.83
CA ALA A 322 30.58 1.02 -9.45
C ALA A 322 30.71 2.22 -10.38
N TYR A 323 29.79 2.35 -11.34
CA TYR A 323 29.63 3.62 -12.04
C TYR A 323 29.01 4.69 -11.14
N ARG A 324 29.39 5.95 -11.40
CA ARG A 324 28.74 7.15 -10.83
C ARG A 324 27.31 7.26 -11.36
N SER A 325 26.38 6.55 -10.70
CA SER A 325 25.00 6.42 -11.17
C SER A 325 24.01 6.37 -10.00
N GLY A 326 23.44 7.53 -9.69
CA GLY A 326 22.41 7.67 -8.65
C GLY A 326 22.88 7.20 -7.27
N GLY A 327 22.07 6.38 -6.61
CA GLY A 327 22.35 5.88 -5.26
C GLY A 327 23.66 5.10 -5.12
N LEU A 328 24.22 4.53 -6.20
CA LEU A 328 25.55 3.92 -6.16
C LEU A 328 26.63 4.93 -5.76
N GLU A 329 26.54 6.15 -6.29
CA GLU A 329 27.45 7.23 -5.94
C GLU A 329 27.29 7.66 -4.49
N GLU A 330 26.05 7.76 -4.00
CA GLU A 330 25.77 8.09 -2.59
C GLU A 330 26.34 7.05 -1.62
N ILE A 331 26.14 5.76 -1.89
CA ILE A 331 26.66 4.69 -1.03
C ILE A 331 28.18 4.78 -0.98
N LEU A 332 28.85 4.82 -2.13
CA LEU A 332 30.32 4.82 -2.17
C LEU A 332 30.90 6.10 -1.57
N LYS A 333 30.26 7.25 -1.72
CA LYS A 333 30.67 8.48 -1.02
C LYS A 333 30.49 8.36 0.50
N SER A 334 29.32 7.90 0.94
CA SER A 334 28.98 7.79 2.36
C SER A 334 29.83 6.75 3.11
N THR A 335 30.35 5.75 2.41
CA THR A 335 31.26 4.74 2.99
C THR A 335 32.75 5.05 2.80
N GLY A 336 33.10 6.19 2.21
CA GLY A 336 34.49 6.57 1.97
C GLY A 336 35.20 5.73 0.90
N ASN A 337 34.46 5.33 -0.13
CA ASN A 337 34.89 4.51 -1.28
C ASN A 337 34.84 5.27 -2.62
N GLU A 338 34.87 6.60 -2.60
CA GLU A 338 34.76 7.42 -3.81
C GLU A 338 35.86 7.13 -4.86
N ALA A 339 37.05 6.70 -4.44
CA ALA A 339 38.12 6.28 -5.34
C ALA A 339 37.70 5.11 -6.27
N PHE A 340 36.70 4.32 -5.87
CA PHE A 340 36.17 3.17 -6.61
C PHE A 340 34.94 3.50 -7.47
N LEU A 341 34.59 4.79 -7.60
CA LEU A 341 33.54 5.27 -8.50
C LEU A 341 34.10 5.61 -9.88
N ALA A 342 33.77 4.79 -10.88
CA ALA A 342 34.14 5.00 -12.27
C ALA A 342 33.18 5.93 -13.01
N HIS A 343 33.67 6.66 -14.00
CA HIS A 343 32.83 7.44 -14.90
C HIS A 343 31.85 6.53 -15.63
N LYS A 344 30.57 6.94 -15.63
CA LYS A 344 29.48 6.15 -16.20
C LYS A 344 29.71 5.91 -17.69
N GLY A 345 29.74 4.64 -18.08
CA GLY A 345 30.01 4.22 -19.45
C GLY A 345 31.49 4.13 -19.84
N ASP A 346 32.42 4.56 -18.97
CA ASP A 346 33.86 4.47 -19.22
C ASP A 346 34.39 3.11 -18.75
N VAL A 347 34.56 2.18 -19.70
CA VAL A 347 35.12 0.85 -19.43
C VAL A 347 36.60 0.93 -19.05
N ARG A 348 37.36 1.91 -19.53
CA ARG A 348 38.79 2.02 -19.22
C ARG A 348 39.01 2.47 -17.78
N ASP A 349 38.26 3.48 -17.34
CA ASP A 349 38.28 3.90 -15.93
C ASP A 349 37.83 2.75 -15.03
N LEU A 350 36.77 2.02 -15.39
CA LEU A 350 36.32 0.82 -14.68
C LEU A 350 37.46 -0.21 -14.55
N THR A 351 38.12 -0.55 -15.66
CA THR A 351 39.25 -1.49 -15.69
C THR A 351 40.39 -1.04 -14.80
N SER A 352 40.76 0.24 -14.82
CA SER A 352 41.88 0.77 -14.04
C SER A 352 41.68 0.59 -12.53
N LYS A 353 40.45 0.77 -12.04
CA LYS A 353 40.09 0.59 -10.62
C LYS A 353 40.15 -0.86 -10.20
N ILE A 354 39.74 -1.77 -11.09
CA ILE A 354 39.85 -3.20 -10.82
C ILE A 354 41.31 -3.64 -10.84
N GLN A 355 42.12 -3.17 -11.79
CA GLN A 355 43.57 -3.44 -11.82
C GLN A 355 44.26 -2.98 -10.54
N TYR A 356 43.92 -1.80 -10.02
CA TYR A 356 44.41 -1.32 -8.72
C TYR A 356 44.02 -2.26 -7.55
N LEU A 357 42.79 -2.78 -7.54
CA LEU A 357 42.36 -3.74 -6.51
C LEU A 357 42.96 -5.15 -6.68
N LEU A 358 43.42 -5.48 -7.89
CA LEU A 358 44.09 -6.75 -8.19
C LEU A 358 45.59 -6.72 -7.91
N SER A 359 46.23 -5.55 -7.92
CA SER A 359 47.68 -5.41 -7.70
C SER A 359 48.11 -5.63 -6.25
N ASP A 360 47.21 -5.43 -5.28
CA ASP A 360 47.50 -5.60 -3.85
C ASP A 360 46.36 -6.36 -3.13
N HIS A 361 46.63 -7.63 -2.85
CA HIS A 361 45.72 -8.51 -2.11
C HIS A 361 45.45 -8.02 -0.68
N GLN A 362 46.48 -7.56 0.04
CA GLN A 362 46.33 -7.13 1.43
C GLN A 362 45.52 -5.85 1.51
N ASN A 363 45.78 -4.89 0.62
CA ASN A 363 45.00 -3.66 0.51
C ASN A 363 43.53 -3.98 0.18
N ARG A 364 43.26 -4.89 -0.76
CA ARG A 364 41.89 -5.34 -1.07
C ARG A 364 41.17 -5.91 0.16
N GLN A 365 41.83 -6.75 0.95
CA GLN A 365 41.26 -7.27 2.19
C GLN A 365 41.01 -6.17 3.23
N ASN A 366 41.93 -5.23 3.39
CA ASN A 366 41.78 -4.10 4.31
C ASN A 366 40.59 -3.21 3.91
N ILE A 367 40.41 -2.95 2.61
CA ILE A 367 39.24 -2.23 2.07
C ILE A 367 37.96 -3.00 2.39
N GLY A 368 37.94 -4.32 2.17
CA GLY A 368 36.80 -5.17 2.50
C GLY A 368 36.40 -5.12 3.98
N ASN A 369 37.37 -5.25 4.87
CA ASN A 369 37.16 -5.19 6.32
C ASN A 369 36.61 -3.82 6.76
N ARG A 370 37.20 -2.73 6.24
CA ARG A 370 36.73 -1.36 6.47
C ARG A 370 35.30 -1.18 5.97
N ASN A 371 34.97 -1.71 4.79
CA ASN A 371 33.64 -1.60 4.21
C ASN A 371 32.59 -2.21 5.13
N SER A 372 32.81 -3.41 5.67
CA SER A 372 31.88 -4.09 6.59
C SER A 372 31.65 -3.30 7.89
N GLN A 373 32.67 -2.62 8.41
CA GLN A 373 32.56 -1.77 9.59
C GLN A 373 31.80 -0.47 9.32
N VAL A 374 32.22 0.28 8.30
CA VAL A 374 31.65 1.61 7.99
C VAL A 374 30.20 1.49 7.57
N VAL A 375 29.86 0.47 6.78
CA VAL A 375 28.50 0.31 6.29
C VAL A 375 27.51 0.01 7.42
N HIS A 376 27.95 -0.67 8.49
CA HIS A 376 27.14 -0.85 9.71
C HIS A 376 26.89 0.49 10.43
N GLN A 377 27.86 1.39 10.44
CA GLN A 377 27.72 2.71 11.06
C GLN A 377 26.77 3.62 10.26
N VAL A 378 26.84 3.57 8.93
CA VAL A 378 26.09 4.49 8.05
C VAL A 378 24.68 3.97 7.72
N PHE A 379 24.55 2.67 7.44
CA PHE A 379 23.33 2.03 6.94
C PHE A 379 22.86 0.85 7.82
N GLY A 380 23.50 0.60 8.97
CA GLY A 380 23.03 -0.40 9.92
C GLY A 380 21.76 0.02 10.66
N ILE A 381 21.21 -0.94 11.41
CA ILE A 381 19.90 -0.81 12.07
C ILE A 381 19.81 0.39 13.01
N GLU A 382 20.88 0.72 13.75
CA GLU A 382 20.86 1.84 14.69
C GLU A 382 20.85 3.19 13.96
N ALA A 383 21.56 3.31 12.83
CA ALA A 383 21.49 4.50 11.99
C ALA A 383 20.09 4.67 11.39
N TYR A 384 19.48 3.58 10.93
CA TYR A 384 18.08 3.56 10.47
C TYR A 384 17.11 4.02 11.57
N ARG A 385 17.19 3.44 12.76
CA ARG A 385 16.33 3.79 13.90
C ARG A 385 16.53 5.23 14.36
N CYS A 386 17.74 5.76 14.28
CA CYS A 386 17.99 7.17 14.55
C CYS A 386 17.24 8.08 13.58
N ARG A 387 17.33 7.81 12.26
CA ARG A 387 16.59 8.55 11.23
C ARG A 387 15.08 8.36 11.38
N LEU A 388 14.62 7.14 11.66
CA LEU A 388 13.22 6.84 11.89
C LEU A 388 12.67 7.61 13.10
N ARG A 389 13.38 7.64 14.23
CA ARG A 389 12.97 8.43 15.41
C ARG A 389 12.85 9.92 15.09
N SER A 390 13.80 10.46 14.32
CA SER A 390 13.72 11.84 13.83
C SER A 390 12.50 12.06 12.97
N PHE A 391 12.15 11.13 12.08
CA PHE A 391 10.91 11.22 11.30
C PHE A 391 9.66 11.16 12.20
N LEU A 392 9.60 10.19 13.12
CA LEU A 392 8.46 10.00 14.02
C LEU A 392 8.19 11.18 14.94
N SER A 393 9.23 11.92 15.38
CA SER A 393 9.05 13.11 16.22
C SER A 393 8.30 14.24 15.50
N HIS A 394 8.36 14.29 14.17
CA HIS A 394 7.58 15.25 13.36
C HIS A 394 6.12 14.80 13.18
N LEU A 395 5.86 13.49 13.24
CA LEU A 395 4.51 12.94 13.09
C LEU A 395 3.68 13.08 14.36
N GLY A 396 4.30 12.84 15.53
CA GLY A 396 3.64 12.77 16.83
C GLY A 396 2.62 13.89 17.10
N PRO A 397 3.03 15.17 17.01
CA PRO A 397 2.13 16.30 17.27
C PRO A 397 0.90 16.35 16.34
N VAL A 398 1.08 15.97 15.07
CA VAL A 398 -0.01 15.97 14.09
C VAL A 398 -1.03 14.86 14.39
N LEU A 399 -0.54 13.67 14.74
CA LEU A 399 -1.38 12.53 15.11
C LEU A 399 -2.13 12.80 16.43
N GLU A 400 -1.48 13.42 17.42
CA GLU A 400 -2.11 13.81 18.68
C GLU A 400 -3.21 14.86 18.48
N SER A 401 -2.93 15.90 17.70
CA SER A 401 -3.93 16.94 17.38
C SER A 401 -5.17 16.33 16.70
N ARG A 402 -4.96 15.44 15.72
CA ARG A 402 -6.05 14.74 15.03
C ARG A 402 -6.91 13.92 15.99
N ARG A 403 -6.29 13.17 16.91
CA ARG A 403 -6.99 12.39 17.93
C ARG A 403 -7.86 13.27 18.82
N MET A 404 -7.36 14.42 19.25
CA MET A 404 -8.13 15.36 20.06
C MET A 404 -9.35 15.89 19.30
N VAL A 405 -9.21 16.22 18.01
CA VAL A 405 -10.34 16.65 17.17
C VAL A 405 -11.36 15.52 17.03
N ARG A 406 -10.91 14.27 16.87
CA ARG A 406 -11.79 13.09 16.73
C ARG A 406 -12.56 12.75 17.99
N GLN A 407 -11.98 12.99 19.17
CA GLN A 407 -12.66 12.84 20.45
C GLN A 407 -13.74 13.90 20.68
N LYS A 408 -13.54 15.12 20.18
CA LYS A 408 -14.49 16.24 20.29
C LYS A 408 -15.55 16.28 19.19
N ALA A 409 -15.43 15.44 18.15
CA ALA A 409 -16.35 15.44 17.03
C ALA A 409 -17.77 15.03 17.46
N SER A 410 -18.78 15.72 16.94
CA SER A 410 -20.18 15.41 17.18
C SER A 410 -20.50 13.98 16.78
N ARG A 411 -21.22 13.26 17.67
CA ARG A 411 -21.67 11.89 17.42
C ARG A 411 -22.96 11.88 16.64
N PHE A 412 -23.12 10.88 15.78
CA PHE A 412 -24.38 10.65 15.10
C PHE A 412 -25.39 10.03 16.07
N PRO A 413 -26.70 10.21 15.86
CA PRO A 413 -27.71 9.61 16.72
C PRO A 413 -27.71 8.08 16.61
N GLU A 414 -28.08 7.40 17.70
CA GLU A 414 -28.21 5.94 17.76
C GLU A 414 -29.19 5.39 16.71
N TYR A 415 -28.87 4.20 16.19
CA TYR A 415 -29.62 3.42 15.21
C TYR A 415 -29.82 4.06 13.83
N PHE A 416 -29.11 5.15 13.53
CA PHE A 416 -29.07 5.70 12.17
C PHE A 416 -28.30 4.77 11.23
N LEU A 417 -28.85 4.56 10.03
CA LEU A 417 -28.15 3.92 8.92
C LEU A 417 -27.48 5.02 8.10
N LEU A 418 -26.15 5.00 8.07
CA LEU A 418 -25.33 6.01 7.41
C LEU A 418 -24.51 5.40 6.29
N LYS A 419 -24.28 6.18 5.24
CA LYS A 419 -23.35 5.83 4.16
C LYS A 419 -22.54 7.07 3.80
N GLY A 420 -21.25 6.92 3.58
CA GLY A 420 -20.42 8.00 3.04
C GLY A 420 -20.83 8.33 1.60
N GLU A 421 -20.65 9.59 1.18
CA GLU A 421 -20.94 10.03 -0.19
C GLU A 421 -20.16 9.25 -1.26
N SER A 422 -18.92 8.84 -0.96
CA SER A 422 -18.10 8.01 -1.87
C SER A 422 -18.02 6.55 -1.44
N SER A 423 -18.45 6.22 -0.23
CA SER A 423 -18.40 4.87 0.35
C SER A 423 -19.41 3.94 -0.32
N HIS A 424 -19.18 2.62 -0.30
CA HIS A 424 -20.20 1.62 -0.65
C HIS A 424 -20.79 0.93 0.58
N THR A 425 -20.05 0.94 1.69
CA THR A 425 -20.44 0.35 2.97
C THR A 425 -21.52 1.18 3.67
N VAL A 426 -22.57 0.50 4.13
CA VAL A 426 -23.56 1.08 5.04
C VAL A 426 -23.16 0.78 6.47
N PHE A 427 -23.27 1.77 7.34
CA PHE A 427 -22.96 1.68 8.76
C PHE A 427 -24.23 1.88 9.58
N VAL A 428 -24.40 1.12 10.65
CA VAL A 428 -25.39 1.46 11.69
C VAL A 428 -24.67 2.11 12.88
N ILE A 429 -25.27 3.12 13.48
CA ILE A 429 -24.75 3.69 14.73
C ILE A 429 -25.30 2.90 15.90
N GLU A 430 -24.44 2.27 16.70
CA GLU A 430 -24.82 1.56 17.91
C GLU A 430 -23.78 1.80 19.01
N GLN A 431 -24.25 2.17 20.20
CA GLN A 431 -23.43 2.43 21.39
C GLN A 431 -22.31 3.45 21.13
N GLY A 432 -22.61 4.50 20.36
CA GLY A 432 -21.64 5.53 19.97
C GLY A 432 -20.59 5.07 18.96
N LEU A 433 -20.73 3.88 18.38
CA LEU A 433 -19.84 3.33 17.35
C LEU A 433 -20.57 3.25 16.00
N LYS A 434 -19.86 3.46 14.89
CA LYS A 434 -20.35 3.10 13.56
C LYS A 434 -19.98 1.66 13.27
N ARG A 435 -20.95 0.77 13.10
CA ARG A 435 -20.72 -0.65 12.80
C ARG A 435 -20.98 -0.89 11.30
N PRO A 436 -19.97 -1.27 10.50
CA PRO A 436 -20.17 -1.54 9.08
C PRO A 436 -21.01 -2.80 8.91
N ILE A 437 -21.99 -2.78 8.00
CA ILE A 437 -22.75 -3.96 7.60
C ILE A 437 -21.95 -4.63 6.48
N SER A 438 -21.53 -5.88 6.70
CA SER A 438 -20.45 -6.49 5.89
C SER A 438 -20.87 -6.74 4.45
N THR A 439 -22.14 -7.10 4.22
CA THR A 439 -22.67 -7.35 2.87
C THR A 439 -24.12 -6.85 2.72
N GLY A 440 -24.58 -6.72 1.48
CA GLY A 440 -26.00 -6.48 1.20
C GLY A 440 -26.90 -7.64 1.65
N GLU A 441 -26.36 -8.85 1.76
CA GLU A 441 -27.07 -10.02 2.31
C GLU A 441 -27.29 -9.85 3.80
N ASP A 442 -26.26 -9.43 4.56
CA ASP A 442 -26.39 -9.11 5.99
C ASP A 442 -27.42 -7.98 6.21
N PHE A 443 -27.39 -6.97 5.35
CA PHE A 443 -28.35 -5.86 5.39
C PHE A 443 -29.80 -6.36 5.27
N ASN A 444 -30.05 -7.23 4.29
CA ASN A 444 -31.38 -7.79 4.03
C ASN A 444 -31.78 -8.89 5.04
N PHE A 445 -30.79 -9.62 5.58
CA PHE A 445 -31.00 -10.64 6.61
C PHE A 445 -31.60 -10.01 7.86
N TYR A 446 -30.98 -8.93 8.36
CA TYR A 446 -31.45 -8.18 9.53
C TYR A 446 -32.59 -7.19 9.24
N LYS A 447 -33.18 -7.23 8.04
CA LYS A 447 -34.35 -6.42 7.65
C LYS A 447 -34.13 -4.91 7.79
N PHE A 448 -32.90 -4.44 7.56
CA PHE A 448 -32.64 -3.01 7.44
C PHE A 448 -33.35 -2.44 6.20
N ASP A 449 -33.67 -1.14 6.24
CA ASP A 449 -34.43 -0.46 5.18
C ASP A 449 -33.51 0.49 4.39
N TRP A 450 -33.34 0.20 3.10
CA TRP A 450 -32.53 1.01 2.19
C TRP A 450 -33.01 2.46 2.10
N ASN A 451 -34.31 2.73 2.31
CA ASN A 451 -34.87 4.08 2.26
C ASN A 451 -34.50 4.92 3.50
N ARG A 452 -34.01 4.27 4.56
CA ARG A 452 -33.55 4.93 5.79
C ARG A 452 -32.06 5.24 5.78
N VAL A 453 -31.33 4.81 4.76
CA VAL A 453 -29.89 5.09 4.65
C VAL A 453 -29.68 6.57 4.34
N VAL A 454 -29.05 7.28 5.27
CA VAL A 454 -28.71 8.69 5.15
C VAL A 454 -27.29 8.83 4.61
N ILE A 455 -27.13 9.62 3.56
CA ILE A 455 -25.81 9.94 3.00
C ILE A 455 -25.19 11.09 3.81
N VAL A 456 -23.95 10.91 4.25
CA VAL A 456 -23.17 11.91 4.99
C VAL A 456 -21.81 12.12 4.32
N GLY A 457 -21.14 13.24 4.61
CA GLY A 457 -19.80 13.50 4.07
C GLY A 457 -18.78 12.49 4.61
N ASP A 458 -17.89 12.01 3.74
CA ASP A 458 -16.95 10.93 4.08
C ASP A 458 -16.04 11.30 5.28
N ARG A 459 -15.60 12.57 5.35
CA ARG A 459 -14.81 13.08 6.48
C ARG A 459 -15.58 13.05 7.79
N GLN A 460 -16.85 13.41 7.77
CA GLN A 460 -17.67 13.40 8.98
C GLN A 460 -17.85 11.96 9.49
N LEU A 461 -18.09 11.02 8.56
CA LEU A 461 -18.19 9.61 8.87
C LEU A 461 -16.89 9.04 9.44
N ALA A 462 -15.73 9.39 8.87
CA ALA A 462 -14.41 8.96 9.36
C ALA A 462 -14.08 9.42 10.78
N MET A 463 -14.69 10.51 11.26
CA MET A 463 -14.49 11.01 12.62
C MET A 463 -15.25 10.20 13.69
N HIS A 464 -16.20 9.37 13.29
CA HIS A 464 -16.89 8.46 14.19
C HIS A 464 -16.07 7.18 14.39
N PRO A 465 -15.93 6.65 15.62
CA PRO A 465 -15.21 5.41 15.89
C PRO A 465 -15.97 4.20 15.34
N THR A 466 -15.24 3.20 14.86
CA THR A 466 -15.79 2.00 14.22
C THR A 466 -15.88 0.86 15.21
N GLY A 467 -17.05 0.22 15.25
CA GLY A 467 -17.29 -0.99 16.01
C GLY A 467 -17.12 -2.24 15.18
N ILE A 468 -17.39 -3.39 15.81
CA ILE A 468 -17.34 -4.70 15.15
C ILE A 468 -18.36 -4.73 13.99
N PRO A 469 -17.99 -5.22 12.80
CA PRO A 469 -18.92 -5.35 11.68
C PRO A 469 -20.16 -6.17 12.02
N ILE A 470 -21.27 -5.86 11.37
CA ILE A 470 -22.48 -6.66 11.41
C ILE A 470 -22.42 -7.76 10.37
N ARG A 471 -22.74 -8.99 10.80
CA ARG A 471 -22.76 -10.20 9.96
C ARG A 471 -23.90 -11.12 10.35
N ALA A 472 -24.46 -11.80 9.37
CA ALA A 472 -25.48 -12.83 9.52
C ALA A 472 -24.86 -14.23 9.74
N GLU A 473 -23.81 -14.30 10.56
CA GLU A 473 -23.08 -15.52 10.85
C GLU A 473 -22.77 -15.65 12.35
N GLU A 474 -22.46 -16.87 12.79
CA GLU A 474 -22.07 -17.13 14.17
C GLU A 474 -20.66 -16.58 14.51
N PRO A 475 -20.41 -16.17 15.77
CA PRO A 475 -21.37 -16.05 16.87
C PRO A 475 -22.26 -14.79 16.74
N PHE A 476 -23.58 -14.99 16.68
CA PHE A 476 -24.55 -13.90 16.54
C PHE A 476 -24.46 -12.88 17.68
N LEU A 477 -24.14 -13.30 18.91
CA LEU A 477 -23.99 -12.40 20.05
C LEU A 477 -22.93 -11.31 19.81
N THR A 478 -21.92 -11.59 18.97
CA THR A 478 -20.83 -10.66 18.64
C THR A 478 -21.17 -9.81 17.42
N TYR A 479 -21.76 -10.41 16.38
CA TYR A 479 -21.93 -9.75 15.08
C TYR A 479 -23.34 -9.22 14.81
N ALA A 480 -24.37 -9.66 15.52
CA ALA A 480 -25.72 -9.17 15.29
C ALA A 480 -25.88 -7.69 15.73
N PRO A 481 -26.90 -6.99 15.22
CA PRO A 481 -27.31 -5.69 15.74
C PRO A 481 -27.66 -5.79 17.23
N ALA A 482 -27.51 -4.70 17.97
CA ALA A 482 -27.78 -4.67 19.41
C ALA A 482 -29.27 -4.92 19.73
N ILE A 483 -30.17 -4.54 18.82
CA ILE A 483 -31.62 -4.71 18.93
C ILE A 483 -32.18 -5.19 17.60
N TYR A 484 -32.85 -6.34 17.60
CA TYR A 484 -33.62 -6.85 16.45
C TYR A 484 -34.66 -7.87 16.91
N VAL A 485 -35.64 -8.17 16.06
CA VAL A 485 -36.64 -9.21 16.35
C VAL A 485 -36.35 -10.46 15.53
N ALA A 486 -36.41 -11.62 16.17
CA ALA A 486 -36.06 -12.88 15.52
C ALA A 486 -36.91 -14.05 16.03
N ARG A 487 -36.97 -15.12 15.24
CA ARG A 487 -37.54 -16.42 15.65
C ARG A 487 -36.60 -17.56 15.26
N GLY A 488 -36.63 -18.64 16.01
CA GLY A 488 -36.01 -19.91 15.64
C GLY A 488 -36.90 -20.74 14.72
N GLN A 489 -36.75 -22.06 14.76
CA GLN A 489 -37.64 -22.99 14.04
C GLN A 489 -39.08 -22.98 14.60
N GLY A 490 -39.24 -22.69 15.88
CA GLY A 490 -40.54 -22.56 16.53
C GLY A 490 -41.33 -21.30 16.14
N PRO A 491 -42.61 -21.22 16.55
CA PRO A 491 -43.49 -20.09 16.25
C PRO A 491 -43.19 -18.85 17.11
N THR A 492 -42.48 -19.02 18.23
CA THR A 492 -42.20 -17.93 19.18
C THR A 492 -41.26 -16.90 18.58
N VAL A 493 -41.71 -15.64 18.57
CA VAL A 493 -40.90 -14.48 18.19
C VAL A 493 -40.27 -13.88 19.45
N TYR A 494 -39.00 -13.51 19.36
CA TYR A 494 -38.22 -12.92 20.43
C TYR A 494 -37.77 -11.50 20.04
N LEU A 495 -37.80 -10.57 21.00
CA LEU A 495 -36.99 -9.37 20.96
C LEU A 495 -35.57 -9.73 21.42
N MET A 496 -34.60 -9.62 20.52
CA MET A 496 -33.19 -9.74 20.83
C MET A 496 -32.69 -8.35 21.23
N GLN A 497 -32.25 -8.21 22.47
CA GLN A 497 -31.79 -6.92 22.98
C GLN A 497 -30.60 -7.15 23.93
N HIS A 498 -29.44 -6.62 23.55
CA HIS A 498 -28.23 -6.57 24.39
C HIS A 498 -27.83 -7.94 24.97
N GLY A 499 -27.96 -9.01 24.17
CA GLY A 499 -27.61 -10.37 24.57
C GLY A 499 -28.70 -11.15 25.32
N VAL A 500 -29.90 -10.57 25.45
CA VAL A 500 -31.07 -11.22 26.07
C VAL A 500 -32.15 -11.44 25.00
N ARG A 501 -32.86 -12.57 25.07
CA ARG A 501 -34.02 -12.89 24.22
C ARG A 501 -35.32 -12.81 25.02
N TYR A 502 -36.20 -11.89 24.67
CA TYR A 502 -37.48 -11.69 25.35
C TYR A 502 -38.62 -12.23 24.47
N PRO A 503 -39.33 -13.31 24.87
CA PRO A 503 -40.38 -13.90 24.03
C PRO A 503 -41.64 -13.03 24.01
N PHE A 504 -42.17 -12.75 22.83
CA PHE A 504 -43.49 -12.15 22.67
C PHE A 504 -44.58 -13.20 22.86
N MET A 505 -45.59 -12.89 23.67
CA MET A 505 -46.71 -13.81 23.92
C MET A 505 -47.75 -13.84 22.80
N SER A 506 -47.77 -12.83 21.93
CA SER A 506 -48.70 -12.72 20.80
C SER A 506 -48.18 -11.77 19.73
N GLU A 507 -48.68 -11.89 18.49
CA GLU A 507 -48.41 -10.91 17.42
C GLU A 507 -48.91 -9.50 17.79
N SER A 508 -50.01 -9.40 18.54
CA SER A 508 -50.50 -8.12 19.06
C SER A 508 -49.55 -7.48 20.09
N ALA A 509 -48.71 -8.25 20.78
CA ALA A 509 -47.66 -7.73 21.64
C ALA A 509 -46.49 -7.18 20.79
N LEU A 510 -46.10 -7.90 19.73
CA LEU A 510 -45.09 -7.47 18.76
C LEU A 510 -45.45 -6.12 18.11
N GLN A 511 -46.68 -6.00 17.60
CA GLN A 511 -47.18 -4.78 16.95
C GLN A 511 -47.25 -3.59 17.91
N ARG A 512 -47.67 -3.79 19.16
CA ARG A 512 -47.68 -2.75 20.20
C ARG A 512 -46.28 -2.24 20.54
N TYR A 513 -45.28 -3.11 20.42
CA TYR A 513 -43.87 -2.75 20.60
C TYR A 513 -43.25 -2.09 19.36
N GLY A 514 -44.04 -1.87 18.30
CA GLY A 514 -43.61 -1.17 17.09
C GLY A 514 -42.99 -2.05 16.02
N TYR A 515 -43.09 -3.38 16.14
CA TYR A 515 -42.55 -4.32 15.17
C TYR A 515 -43.64 -5.01 14.34
N SER A 516 -43.31 -5.36 13.09
CA SER A 516 -44.17 -6.19 12.23
C SER A 516 -43.55 -7.57 11.97
N MET A 517 -44.39 -8.54 11.58
CA MET A 517 -43.92 -9.87 11.19
C MET A 517 -42.90 -9.86 10.05
N SER A 518 -42.95 -8.85 9.16
CA SER A 518 -41.98 -8.67 8.08
C SER A 518 -40.56 -8.31 8.56
N GLN A 519 -40.40 -7.86 9.80
CA GLN A 519 -39.11 -7.52 10.40
C GLN A 519 -38.48 -8.70 11.15
N VAL A 520 -39.21 -9.81 11.31
CA VAL A 520 -38.73 -10.97 12.06
C VAL A 520 -37.66 -11.72 11.27
N VAL A 521 -36.46 -11.76 11.83
CA VAL A 521 -35.31 -12.50 11.31
C VAL A 521 -35.44 -13.99 11.67
N LEU A 522 -35.11 -14.88 10.74
CA LEU A 522 -35.05 -16.31 11.02
C LEU A 522 -33.62 -16.66 11.44
N LEU A 523 -33.45 -17.15 12.67
CA LEU A 523 -32.15 -17.60 13.19
C LEU A 523 -32.10 -19.12 13.28
N PRO A 524 -30.91 -19.74 13.12
CA PRO A 524 -30.71 -21.13 13.50
C PRO A 524 -30.94 -21.32 15.01
N GLU A 525 -31.24 -22.55 15.43
CA GLU A 525 -31.52 -22.84 16.85
C GLU A 525 -30.35 -22.47 17.76
N SER A 526 -29.12 -22.80 17.34
CA SER A 526 -27.85 -22.39 17.97
C SER A 526 -27.79 -20.87 18.18
N GLY A 527 -28.17 -20.10 17.16
CA GLY A 527 -28.25 -18.64 17.21
C GLY A 527 -29.21 -18.16 18.29
N THR A 528 -30.41 -18.73 18.39
CA THR A 528 -31.36 -18.35 19.45
C THR A 528 -30.94 -18.81 20.85
N ALA A 529 -30.26 -19.96 20.97
CA ALA A 529 -29.82 -20.53 22.23
C ALA A 529 -28.63 -19.77 22.84
N SER A 530 -27.86 -19.05 22.01
CA SER A 530 -26.73 -18.22 22.46
C SER A 530 -27.12 -17.01 23.33
N TYR A 531 -28.41 -16.64 23.35
CA TYR A 531 -28.93 -15.49 24.11
C TYR A 531 -29.49 -15.92 25.46
N THR A 532 -29.29 -15.07 26.48
CA THR A 532 -29.86 -15.31 27.81
C THR A 532 -31.39 -15.17 27.76
N PRO A 533 -32.19 -16.12 28.29
CA PRO A 533 -33.63 -15.99 28.34
C PRO A 533 -34.08 -14.81 29.22
N GLY A 534 -34.92 -13.94 28.67
CA GLY A 534 -35.57 -12.84 29.39
C GLY A 534 -37.04 -13.11 29.71
N LEU A 535 -37.67 -12.18 30.43
CA LEU A 535 -39.10 -12.24 30.76
C LEU A 535 -39.98 -12.09 29.51
N SER A 536 -41.12 -12.76 29.49
CA SER A 536 -42.07 -12.66 28.38
C SER A 536 -42.67 -11.25 28.25
N ILE A 537 -42.73 -10.75 27.02
CA ILE A 537 -43.40 -9.50 26.68
C ILE A 537 -44.88 -9.81 26.46
N GLY A 538 -45.67 -9.59 27.52
CA GLY A 538 -47.10 -9.85 27.57
C GLY A 538 -47.93 -8.64 27.18
N GLY A 539 -49.10 -8.91 26.59
CA GLY A 539 -50.12 -7.90 26.40
C GLY A 539 -50.87 -7.61 27.69
N GLY A 540 -50.74 -6.39 28.23
CA GLY A 540 -51.60 -5.96 29.34
C GLY A 540 -53.08 -6.13 28.98
N LYS A 541 -53.84 -6.79 29.87
CA LYS A 541 -55.31 -6.70 29.94
C LYS A 541 -55.67 -5.35 30.55
N GLU A 542 -56.72 -4.71 30.04
CA GLU A 542 -57.40 -3.59 30.70
C GLU A 542 -57.76 -3.99 32.14
N ALA A 543 -57.27 -3.23 33.11
CA ALA A 543 -57.93 -3.16 34.41
C ALA A 543 -59.16 -2.26 34.25
N ALA A 544 -60.33 -2.87 34.28
CA ALA A 544 -61.59 -2.18 34.37
C ALA A 544 -61.69 -1.46 35.72
N GLU A 545 -61.45 -0.15 35.74
CA GLU A 545 -61.93 0.72 36.82
C GLU A 545 -63.03 1.65 36.29
N LYS A 546 -64.23 1.44 36.85
CA LYS A 546 -65.40 2.30 36.72
C LYS A 546 -65.15 3.63 37.45
N GLY A 547 -65.29 4.77 36.77
CA GLY A 547 -65.33 6.10 37.40
C GLY A 547 -65.42 7.23 36.37
N PRO A 548 -66.14 8.34 36.61
CA PRO A 548 -67.12 8.85 35.64
C PRO A 548 -66.60 9.82 34.59
N ARG A 549 -67.30 9.80 33.44
CA ARG A 549 -67.21 10.77 32.33
C ARG A 549 -67.25 12.22 32.81
N ARG A 550 -66.32 13.06 32.34
CA ARG A 550 -66.57 14.49 32.10
C ARG A 550 -65.93 14.98 30.80
N LYS A 551 -66.79 15.52 29.93
CA LYS A 551 -66.52 16.13 28.63
C LYS A 551 -65.71 17.43 28.77
N SER A 552 -64.81 17.73 27.82
CA SER A 552 -64.61 19.08 27.23
C SER A 552 -63.63 18.97 26.05
N LYS A 553 -64.04 19.16 24.79
CA LYS A 553 -64.20 20.44 24.06
C LYS A 553 -62.98 21.37 24.20
N ALA A 554 -62.05 21.30 23.25
CA ALA A 554 -61.08 22.36 23.01
C ALA A 554 -61.64 23.33 21.94
N LYS A 555 -62.14 24.48 22.40
CA LYS A 555 -62.31 25.70 21.59
C LYS A 555 -62.11 26.91 22.50
N LEU A 556 -61.14 27.74 22.13
CA LEU A 556 -61.00 29.21 22.29
C LEU A 556 -61.38 29.86 23.64
N ILE A 557 -60.51 30.76 24.16
CA ILE A 557 -60.81 32.19 24.43
C ILE A 557 -59.64 32.89 25.16
N MET A 558 -59.30 34.09 24.69
CA MET A 558 -58.49 35.12 25.36
C MET A 558 -59.26 35.82 26.50
N LYS A 559 -58.57 36.26 27.58
CA LYS A 559 -58.43 37.67 28.07
C LYS A 559 -58.30 37.82 29.61
N LYS A 560 -57.21 38.51 29.99
CA LYS A 560 -57.04 39.65 30.94
C LYS A 560 -57.68 39.66 32.34
N LYS A 561 -56.84 39.97 33.35
CA LYS A 561 -56.84 41.15 34.27
C LYS A 561 -55.53 41.12 35.12
N THR A 562 -54.57 42.05 34.98
CA THR A 562 -54.32 43.30 35.78
C THR A 562 -54.20 43.07 37.30
N LYS A 563 -53.24 43.59 38.09
CA LYS A 563 -52.53 44.90 38.05
C LYS A 563 -51.44 44.99 39.18
N LYS A 564 -50.49 45.93 39.00
CA LYS A 564 -49.57 46.63 39.97
C LYS A 564 -48.27 45.90 40.37
N GLY A 565 -47.07 46.51 40.25
CA GLY A 565 -46.74 47.89 39.86
C GLY A 565 -45.24 48.21 39.72
N THR A 566 -45.01 49.42 39.17
CA THR A 566 -43.87 50.36 39.35
C THR A 566 -42.48 49.97 38.82
N LYS A 567 -41.66 50.82 38.18
CA LYS A 567 -41.74 52.18 37.57
C LYS A 567 -40.33 52.48 36.97
N LEU A 568 -40.22 53.34 35.92
CA LEU A 568 -39.02 53.95 35.28
C LEU A 568 -38.25 53.12 34.22
N ARG A 569 -37.77 53.66 33.07
CA ARG A 569 -37.74 55.01 32.47
C ARG A 569 -37.58 54.92 30.93
N LYS A 570 -38.25 55.84 30.20
CA LYS A 570 -37.94 56.52 28.91
C LYS A 570 -36.45 56.49 28.45
N ALA A 571 -36.01 56.64 27.20
CA ALA A 571 -36.60 56.94 25.87
C ALA A 571 -35.47 56.89 24.82
N LYS A 572 -35.75 56.54 23.54
CA LYS A 572 -35.58 57.42 22.35
C LYS A 572 -35.80 56.63 21.05
N MET A 573 -36.39 57.32 20.10
CA MET A 573 -36.81 56.88 18.78
C MET A 573 -36.22 57.91 17.78
N ILE A 574 -36.16 57.50 16.50
CA ILE A 574 -36.22 58.31 15.26
C ILE A 574 -34.90 58.74 14.57
N MET A 575 -34.91 58.48 13.23
CA MET A 575 -34.21 59.09 12.07
C MET A 575 -32.91 58.40 11.62
N MET A 576 -32.62 58.15 10.34
CA MET A 576 -33.21 58.47 9.02
C MET A 576 -32.53 57.54 7.98
N LYS A 577 -33.26 56.87 7.08
CA LYS A 577 -33.44 57.16 5.63
C LYS A 577 -32.16 57.26 4.74
N LYS A 578 -32.18 56.38 3.70
CA LYS A 578 -31.77 56.55 2.28
C LYS A 578 -30.26 56.64 2.01
N THR A 579 -29.70 55.87 1.07
CA THR A 579 -29.98 55.94 -0.38
C THR A 579 -29.86 54.62 -1.14
N LYS A 580 -30.68 54.52 -2.20
CA LYS A 580 -30.72 53.52 -3.28
C LYS A 580 -29.74 53.89 -4.40
N LYS A 581 -29.29 52.87 -5.16
CA LYS A 581 -29.35 52.71 -6.65
C LYS A 581 -28.36 51.57 -7.01
N GLY A 582 -28.67 50.47 -7.70
CA GLY A 582 -29.82 50.06 -8.48
C GLY A 582 -29.52 50.09 -9.99
N THR A 583 -29.24 48.94 -10.60
CA THR A 583 -29.64 48.62 -11.99
C THR A 583 -29.81 47.10 -12.16
N LYS A 584 -30.77 46.74 -13.01
CA LYS A 584 -31.54 45.49 -13.09
C LYS A 584 -31.21 44.69 -14.38
N PRO A 585 -31.82 43.50 -14.60
CA PRO A 585 -31.28 42.38 -15.38
C PRO A 585 -31.85 42.26 -16.81
N ARG A 586 -31.37 41.28 -17.58
CA ARG A 586 -32.02 40.79 -18.81
C ARG A 586 -32.40 39.31 -18.71
N LYS A 587 -33.67 39.03 -19.00
CA LYS A 587 -34.26 37.73 -19.35
C LYS A 587 -34.02 37.43 -20.82
N GLY A 588 -33.97 36.15 -21.18
CA GLY A 588 -34.09 35.66 -22.54
C GLY A 588 -34.65 34.23 -22.56
N THR A 589 -35.95 34.12 -22.82
CA THR A 589 -36.70 32.89 -23.11
C THR A 589 -36.50 32.44 -24.56
N ARG A 590 -36.45 31.13 -24.84
CA ARG A 590 -37.04 30.52 -26.04
C ARG A 590 -37.29 29.01 -25.84
N ARG A 591 -38.48 28.58 -26.27
CA ARG A 591 -39.04 27.22 -26.36
C ARG A 591 -39.27 26.88 -27.84
N PHE A 592 -39.60 25.61 -28.11
CA PHE A 592 -39.89 24.90 -29.38
C PHE A 592 -38.66 24.19 -30.00
N ALA A 593 -38.68 22.92 -30.43
CA ALA A 593 -39.80 22.04 -30.82
C ALA A 593 -39.50 20.54 -30.58
N LYS A 594 -40.57 19.73 -30.59
CA LYS A 594 -40.58 18.27 -30.73
C LYS A 594 -40.29 17.87 -32.18
N GLY A 595 -39.59 16.75 -32.38
CA GLY A 595 -39.52 16.02 -33.65
C GLY A 595 -38.80 14.68 -33.44
N GLY A 596 -39.51 13.57 -33.66
CA GLY A 596 -38.96 12.22 -33.58
C GLY A 596 -38.62 11.63 -34.96
N PHE A 597 -38.28 10.34 -34.93
CA PHE A 597 -38.06 9.37 -36.01
C PHE A 597 -36.64 9.23 -36.62
N GLN A 598 -36.01 8.13 -36.18
CA GLN A 598 -35.46 7.00 -36.95
C GLN A 598 -34.54 7.22 -38.16
N ALA A 599 -33.57 6.27 -38.22
CA ALA A 599 -32.66 5.91 -39.30
C ALA A 599 -31.32 6.70 -39.31
N HIS A 600 -30.13 6.10 -39.36
CA HIS A 600 -29.81 4.76 -39.83
C HIS A 600 -28.48 4.25 -39.25
N LYS A 601 -28.47 2.93 -39.02
CA LYS A 601 -27.33 2.06 -38.79
C LYS A 601 -26.16 2.38 -39.74
N ARG A 602 -24.96 2.63 -39.19
CA ARG A 602 -23.64 2.18 -39.66
C ARG A 602 -22.55 3.00 -38.98
N LYS A 603 -22.02 2.51 -37.84
CA LYS A 603 -20.65 2.80 -37.34
C LYS A 603 -20.29 2.00 -36.07
N VAL A 604 -20.67 0.71 -36.02
CA VAL A 604 -20.30 -0.21 -34.91
C VAL A 604 -19.48 -1.42 -35.40
N THR A 605 -19.06 -1.43 -36.66
CA THR A 605 -18.32 -2.56 -37.27
C THR A 605 -16.87 -2.24 -37.65
N GLN A 606 -16.20 -1.33 -36.92
CA GLN A 606 -14.76 -1.12 -37.08
C GLN A 606 -13.94 -1.23 -35.78
N ALA A 607 -14.55 -1.16 -34.60
CA ALA A 607 -13.83 -1.29 -33.32
C ALA A 607 -13.68 -2.75 -32.79
N LYS A 608 -14.36 -3.74 -33.41
CA LYS A 608 -14.25 -5.17 -33.01
C LYS A 608 -13.31 -6.02 -33.88
N LYS A 609 -12.64 -5.43 -34.89
CA LYS A 609 -11.67 -6.14 -35.75
C LYS A 609 -10.20 -5.96 -35.35
N SER A 610 -9.85 -5.01 -34.50
CA SER A 610 -8.47 -4.83 -33.99
C SER A 610 -8.15 -5.74 -32.80
N ILE A 611 -9.12 -6.03 -31.93
CA ILE A 611 -8.91 -6.84 -30.71
C ILE A 611 -8.85 -8.36 -31.00
N ARG A 612 -9.36 -8.81 -32.15
CA ARG A 612 -9.33 -10.24 -32.53
C ARG A 612 -8.03 -10.68 -33.24
N ARG A 613 -7.16 -9.74 -33.64
CA ARG A 613 -5.86 -10.05 -34.28
C ARG A 613 -4.71 -10.33 -33.29
N TYR A 614 -4.81 -9.89 -32.04
CA TYR A 614 -3.80 -10.22 -31.01
C TYR A 614 -4.04 -11.57 -30.29
N GLY A 615 -5.27 -12.10 -30.33
CA GLY A 615 -5.63 -13.37 -29.67
C GLY A 615 -5.41 -14.64 -30.52
N GLN A 616 -5.29 -14.54 -31.85
CA GLN A 616 -5.16 -15.71 -32.74
C GLN A 616 -3.71 -16.05 -33.13
N ALA A 617 -2.75 -15.13 -32.97
CA ALA A 617 -1.33 -15.42 -33.19
C ALA A 617 -0.74 -16.36 -32.10
N ARG A 618 -1.30 -16.32 -30.87
CA ARG A 618 -0.81 -17.14 -29.74
C ARG A 618 -1.36 -18.57 -29.69
N ARG A 619 -2.39 -18.90 -30.48
CA ARG A 619 -2.97 -20.26 -30.57
C ARG A 619 -2.52 -21.07 -31.79
N ARG A 620 -1.91 -20.45 -32.81
CA ARG A 620 -1.34 -21.15 -33.97
C ARG A 620 0.12 -21.58 -33.81
N ALA A 621 0.86 -21.04 -32.83
CA ALA A 621 2.22 -21.50 -32.49
C ALA A 621 2.26 -22.68 -31.49
N LYS A 622 1.11 -23.14 -30.97
CA LYS A 622 1.02 -24.24 -29.99
C LYS A 622 0.56 -25.60 -30.58
N ARG A 623 0.48 -25.74 -31.90
CA ARG A 623 -0.01 -26.98 -32.55
C ARG A 623 0.93 -27.62 -33.57
N VAL A 624 2.14 -27.11 -33.73
CA VAL A 624 3.18 -27.73 -34.57
C VAL A 624 4.47 -27.86 -33.78
N THR A 625 4.48 -28.78 -32.81
CA THR A 625 5.66 -29.49 -32.28
C THR A 625 5.17 -30.52 -31.27
N ALA A 626 4.40 -31.49 -31.76
CA ALA A 626 4.11 -32.72 -31.02
C ALA A 626 4.53 -33.88 -31.94
N ARG A 627 5.83 -34.17 -31.94
CA ARG A 627 6.46 -35.46 -32.31
C ARG A 627 7.97 -35.27 -32.33
N HIS A 628 8.62 -35.52 -31.19
CA HIS A 628 9.86 -36.29 -31.05
C HIS A 628 10.33 -36.19 -29.59
N ARG A 629 10.30 -37.32 -28.87
CA ARG A 629 11.17 -37.54 -27.70
C ARG A 629 12.57 -37.87 -28.24
N PRO A 630 13.65 -37.41 -27.62
CA PRO A 630 14.34 -38.32 -26.70
C PRO A 630 14.95 -37.69 -25.42
N LYS A 631 14.92 -38.53 -24.39
CA LYS A 631 15.80 -38.75 -23.21
C LYS A 631 16.75 -37.63 -22.71
N HIS A 632 16.63 -37.40 -21.40
CA HIS A 632 17.63 -36.86 -20.46
C HIS A 632 19.09 -37.21 -20.77
N LYS A 633 19.98 -36.21 -20.68
CA LYS A 633 21.26 -36.29 -19.96
C LYS A 633 21.84 -34.89 -19.69
N SER A 634 22.32 -34.73 -18.47
CA SER A 634 22.90 -33.55 -17.83
C SER A 634 24.45 -33.58 -17.91
N ILE A 635 25.05 -32.40 -17.71
CA ILE A 635 26.48 -32.14 -17.42
C ILE A 635 27.42 -32.25 -18.63
N VAL A 636 27.87 -31.09 -19.12
CA VAL A 636 29.04 -30.99 -20.01
C VAL A 636 30.25 -30.62 -19.14
N LYS A 637 31.04 -31.63 -18.77
CA LYS A 637 32.45 -31.49 -18.39
C LYS A 637 33.27 -31.84 -19.64
N VAL A 638 34.01 -30.88 -20.20
CA VAL A 638 34.96 -31.15 -21.28
C VAL A 638 36.32 -31.44 -20.62
N GLY A 639 36.70 -32.71 -20.60
CA GLY A 639 38.04 -33.17 -20.24
C GLY A 639 38.77 -33.63 -21.51
N GLY A 640 39.98 -33.11 -21.72
CA GLY A 640 40.89 -33.55 -22.77
C GLY A 640 41.80 -34.71 -22.35
N LYS A 641 42.33 -35.39 -23.39
CA LYS A 641 43.47 -36.33 -23.54
C LYS A 641 43.03 -37.40 -24.56
N ARG A 642 43.74 -37.73 -25.63
CA ARG A 642 45.15 -37.58 -26.04
C ARG A 642 45.28 -36.88 -27.38
#